data_AF-A0A8T1P3T1-F1
#
_entry.id   AF-A0A8T1P3T1-F1
#
_cell.length_a   1.000
_cell.length_b   1.000
_cell.length_c   1.000
_cell.angle_alpha   90.00
_cell.angle_beta   90.00
_cell.angle_gamma   90.00
#
_symmetry.space_group_name_H-M   'P 1'
#
loop_
_entity.id
_entity.type
_entity.pdbx_description
1 polymer ?
#
loop_
_entity_poly.entity_id
_entity_poly.type
_entity_poly.pdbx_seq_one_letter_code
_entity_poly.pdbx_strand_id
1 'polypeptide(L)'
;MNMEEAKEKKEIEREDLGGHEPLEEPEGSKEIQPWRNQITIRGLVVSVMIGTMYSVIAMKLTLTTGITPNLNVSAALLAFVFVRTWIKVLEKAGFVSKPFTRQENTMIQTCAVACYSIAVGGGLASYLLALNRRTYLLAGVNNEGNSPRSVKEPGFGWITGYLFLVCFIGLFVLVPLRKIMIVDLKLTYPSGLATAVLINGFHSQGDKMAKKQVRGFMKYFSISFIWGFFKWFFSGKDACGFAHFPTFGLQAYKKTFYFDFNTTFVGAGMIVSHLVNLSLLLGAVLSYGLMWPLIDRLKGNWFPERLEESDMKSLYGYKVFLSVALILGDGTYNFIKILICTTIEIRSRLKKEDLEMDVDGQEKPIEVMKRNEIFVSENIPMWFAAVGYVIFAIISIIVIPFMFPQLKWYFVVVAYFLAPSLAFCNAYGAGLTDINMAYNYGKVALFVLAALCGKEDGVVAALVGCGLVKSVISVACILMQDFKTAYLTCTSPKAMFFNQAIGTALGCVTTPLSFFLFYKAFDVGNPDGEFKAPYALIYRNMAILGVQGFSALPRHCLQMCYGFVAFAVGVNVVRDISPQKVGKYMPLPMVMAVPFLVGAYFAIDMCLGSLIVFVLHKLDSKKAELMVPAIASGLICGEGLWTLPAAVLALAKIKPPICMKFLHS
;
A
#
# COMPACT_ATOMS: atom_id res chain seq x y z
N MET A 1 10.01 2.77 44.95
CA MET A 1 10.64 3.86 44.19
C MET A 1 12.12 3.57 44.17
N ASN A 2 12.63 3.10 43.04
CA ASN A 2 13.97 2.49 42.95
C ASN A 2 15.05 3.58 42.95
N MET A 3 16.23 3.27 43.50
CA MET A 3 17.35 4.23 43.63
C MET A 3 17.87 4.74 42.27
N GLU A 4 17.56 4.03 41.18
CA GLU A 4 17.77 4.47 39.79
C GLU A 4 16.75 5.55 39.35
N GLU A 5 15.46 5.41 39.68
CA GLU A 5 14.44 6.43 39.35
C GLU A 5 14.69 7.75 40.08
N ALA A 6 15.26 7.67 41.29
CA ALA A 6 15.65 8.85 42.07
C ALA A 6 16.91 9.53 41.52
N LYS A 7 17.81 8.79 40.87
CA LYS A 7 18.96 9.35 40.15
C LYS A 7 18.53 9.98 38.82
N GLU A 8 17.64 9.34 38.08
CA GLU A 8 17.07 9.89 36.83
C GLU A 8 16.29 11.19 37.09
N LYS A 9 15.48 11.24 38.17
CA LYS A 9 14.81 12.49 38.58
C LYS A 9 15.77 13.60 38.98
N LYS A 10 16.86 13.27 39.68
CA LYS A 10 17.88 14.26 40.09
C LYS A 10 18.74 14.77 38.94
N GLU A 11 18.94 13.98 37.89
CA GLU A 11 19.57 14.49 36.65
C GLU A 11 18.62 15.44 35.91
N ILE A 12 17.32 15.16 35.88
CA ILE A 12 16.30 16.01 35.25
C ILE A 12 16.11 17.34 36.00
N GLU A 13 16.10 17.34 37.35
CA GLU A 13 16.01 18.58 38.14
C GLU A 13 17.28 19.44 38.07
N ARG A 14 18.44 18.87 37.71
CA ARG A 14 19.68 19.62 37.53
C ARG A 14 19.79 20.28 36.15
N GLU A 15 18.99 19.83 35.16
CA GLU A 15 18.95 20.39 33.81
C GLU A 15 18.05 21.64 33.68
N ASP A 16 17.17 21.91 34.65
CA ASP A 16 16.24 23.07 34.61
C ASP A 16 16.82 24.36 35.24
N LEU A 17 18.07 24.31 35.75
CA LEU A 17 18.76 25.43 36.42
C LEU A 17 20.05 25.90 35.71
N GLY A 18 20.36 25.36 34.53
CA GLY A 18 21.45 25.84 33.67
C GLY A 18 20.90 26.85 32.65
N GLY A 19 21.36 28.10 32.73
CA GLY A 19 20.80 29.25 32.03
C GLY A 19 20.74 29.16 30.49
N HIS A 20 19.92 30.04 29.92
CA HIS A 20 19.85 30.37 28.50
C HIS A 20 21.25 30.57 27.88
N GLU A 21 21.81 29.50 27.32
CA GLU A 21 22.76 29.62 26.23
C GLU A 21 21.98 29.72 24.91
N PRO A 22 22.42 30.55 23.95
CA PRO A 22 21.77 30.65 22.66
C PRO A 22 21.76 29.27 22.02
N LEU A 23 20.58 28.83 21.56
CA LEU A 23 20.42 27.65 20.73
C LEU A 23 21.45 27.71 19.60
N GLU A 24 22.52 26.92 19.72
CA GLU A 24 23.41 26.65 18.59
C GLU A 24 22.53 26.16 17.43
N GLU A 25 22.65 26.87 16.30
CA GLU A 25 21.98 26.51 15.07
C GLU A 25 22.20 25.02 14.79
N PRO A 26 21.16 24.24 14.42
CA PRO A 26 21.36 22.86 14.06
C PRO A 26 22.33 22.80 12.88
N GLU A 27 23.50 22.18 13.09
CA GLU A 27 24.47 21.84 12.05
C GLU A 27 23.75 21.14 10.88
N GLY A 28 23.38 21.92 9.87
CA GLY A 28 22.48 21.46 8.81
C GLY A 28 22.10 22.54 7.80
N SER A 29 22.83 23.65 7.75
CA SER A 29 22.89 24.61 6.63
C SER A 29 23.68 24.05 5.43
N LYS A 30 23.61 22.74 5.16
CA LYS A 30 24.09 22.22 3.87
C LYS A 30 23.02 22.50 2.83
N GLU A 31 23.34 23.37 1.87
CA GLU A 31 22.59 23.52 0.62
C GLU A 31 22.19 22.12 0.12
N ILE A 32 20.90 21.94 -0.11
CA ILE A 32 20.37 20.67 -0.58
C ILE A 32 20.91 20.48 -1.99
N GLN A 33 21.56 19.34 -2.21
CA GLN A 33 22.14 19.05 -3.51
C GLN A 33 21.07 19.14 -4.62
N PRO A 34 21.40 19.71 -5.78
CA PRO A 34 20.50 19.74 -6.93
C PRO A 34 19.93 18.36 -7.21
N TRP A 35 18.67 18.27 -7.62
CA TRP A 35 17.96 16.98 -7.81
C TRP A 35 18.73 15.96 -8.67
N ARG A 36 19.51 16.42 -9.67
CA ARG A 36 20.34 15.56 -10.53
C ARG A 36 21.47 14.87 -9.77
N ASN A 37 22.03 15.54 -8.76
CA ASN A 37 23.13 15.01 -7.95
C ASN A 37 22.63 14.05 -6.85
N GLN A 38 21.32 14.05 -6.55
CA GLN A 38 20.70 13.07 -5.66
C GLN A 38 20.60 11.68 -6.30
N ILE A 39 20.64 11.59 -7.63
CA ILE A 39 20.66 10.34 -8.39
C ILE A 39 22.11 9.97 -8.69
N THR A 40 22.59 8.87 -8.12
CA THR A 40 23.96 8.40 -8.29
C THR A 40 24.00 7.11 -9.11
N ILE A 41 25.08 6.90 -9.87
CA ILE A 41 25.28 5.66 -10.65
C ILE A 41 25.38 4.46 -9.71
N ARG A 42 26.14 4.59 -8.61
CA ARG A 42 26.23 3.52 -7.60
C ARG A 42 24.87 3.20 -6.99
N GLY A 43 24.04 4.22 -6.73
CA GLY A 43 22.69 4.05 -6.22
C GLY A 43 21.84 3.27 -7.22
N LEU A 44 21.88 3.63 -8.49
CA LEU A 44 21.19 2.90 -9.56
C LEU A 44 21.60 1.43 -9.64
N VAL A 45 22.91 1.12 -9.56
CA VAL A 45 23.41 -0.26 -9.55
C VAL A 45 22.86 -1.04 -8.35
N VAL A 46 22.93 -0.45 -7.15
CA VAL A 46 22.37 -1.06 -5.94
C VAL A 46 20.86 -1.25 -6.04
N SER A 47 20.13 -0.29 -6.62
CA SER A 47 18.69 -0.41 -6.87
C SER A 47 18.34 -1.56 -7.81
N VAL A 48 19.12 -1.75 -8.88
CA VAL A 48 18.94 -2.88 -9.81
C VAL A 48 19.15 -4.20 -9.07
N MET A 49 20.19 -4.31 -8.25
CA MET A 49 20.47 -5.52 -7.46
C MET A 49 19.35 -5.84 -6.48
N ILE A 50 18.97 -4.87 -5.63
CA ILE A 50 17.93 -5.04 -4.60
C ILE A 50 16.56 -5.27 -5.27
N GLY A 51 16.21 -4.48 -6.28
CA GLY A 51 14.95 -4.59 -7.01
C GLY A 51 14.80 -5.93 -7.73
N THR A 52 15.85 -6.44 -8.36
CA THR A 52 15.83 -7.76 -9.02
C THR A 52 15.71 -8.88 -8.00
N MET A 53 16.49 -8.83 -6.91
CA MET A 53 16.40 -9.81 -5.83
C MET A 53 14.98 -9.87 -5.25
N TYR A 54 14.37 -8.73 -4.94
CA TYR A 54 13.01 -8.69 -4.42
C TYR A 54 11.96 -9.07 -5.45
N SER A 55 12.17 -8.80 -6.74
CA SER A 55 11.25 -9.24 -7.80
C SER A 55 11.17 -10.78 -7.84
N VAL A 56 12.30 -11.48 -7.69
CA VAL A 56 12.34 -12.95 -7.63
C VAL A 56 11.66 -13.47 -6.36
N ILE A 57 11.94 -12.87 -5.19
CA ILE A 57 11.32 -13.23 -3.91
C ILE A 57 9.81 -13.03 -3.98
N ALA A 58 9.37 -11.84 -4.40
CA ALA A 58 7.97 -11.48 -4.55
C ALA A 58 7.26 -12.45 -5.51
N MET A 59 7.87 -12.75 -6.66
CA MET A 59 7.31 -13.68 -7.63
C MET A 59 7.10 -15.08 -7.05
N LYS A 60 8.09 -15.63 -6.32
CA LYS A 60 7.89 -16.93 -5.64
C LYS A 60 6.70 -16.87 -4.70
N LEU A 61 6.65 -15.86 -3.83
CA LEU A 61 5.58 -15.72 -2.83
C LEU A 61 4.20 -15.59 -3.50
N THR A 62 4.08 -14.79 -4.56
CA THR A 62 2.79 -14.64 -5.25
C THR A 62 2.39 -15.92 -6.00
N LEU A 63 3.33 -16.72 -6.49
CA LEU A 63 3.02 -18.00 -7.15
C LEU A 63 2.69 -19.13 -6.16
N THR A 64 3.19 -19.09 -4.92
CA THR A 64 2.94 -20.13 -3.90
C THR A 64 1.77 -19.79 -3.00
N THR A 65 1.79 -18.63 -2.35
CA THR A 65 0.78 -18.19 -1.37
C THR A 65 -0.15 -17.11 -1.92
N GLY A 66 0.30 -16.37 -2.94
CA GLY A 66 -0.46 -15.27 -3.53
C GLY A 66 -0.48 -13.98 -2.70
N ILE A 67 0.20 -13.97 -1.55
CA ILE A 67 0.30 -12.81 -0.67
C ILE A 67 1.77 -12.42 -0.59
N THR A 68 2.06 -11.14 -0.87
CA THR A 68 3.41 -10.59 -0.75
C THR A 68 3.42 -9.51 0.34
N PRO A 69 4.26 -9.65 1.35
CA PRO A 69 4.41 -8.66 2.40
C PRO A 69 5.10 -7.38 1.87
N ASN A 70 4.97 -6.29 2.62
CA ASN A 70 5.61 -5.02 2.28
C ASN A 70 7.12 -5.08 2.60
N LEU A 71 7.96 -4.84 1.60
CA LEU A 71 9.43 -4.92 1.70
C LEU A 71 10.11 -3.54 1.69
N ASN A 72 9.35 -2.43 1.77
CA ASN A 72 9.88 -1.06 1.67
C ASN A 72 11.00 -0.77 2.68
N VAL A 73 10.77 -1.11 3.95
CA VAL A 73 11.74 -0.91 5.03
C VAL A 73 12.99 -1.74 4.77
N SER A 74 12.81 -3.01 4.40
CA SER A 74 13.94 -3.91 4.14
C SER A 74 14.80 -3.41 2.97
N ALA A 75 14.18 -2.80 1.96
CA ALA A 75 14.89 -2.15 0.86
C ALA A 75 15.76 -0.96 1.32
N ALA A 76 15.26 -0.10 2.22
CA ALA A 76 16.03 1.01 2.78
C ALA A 76 17.23 0.54 3.63
N LEU A 77 17.06 -0.51 4.42
CA LEU A 77 18.18 -1.08 5.20
C LEU A 77 19.23 -1.72 4.29
N LEU A 78 18.81 -2.55 3.32
CA LEU A 78 19.74 -3.16 2.39
C LEU A 78 20.48 -2.10 1.57
N ALA A 79 19.79 -1.06 1.11
CA ALA A 79 20.41 0.07 0.43
C ALA A 79 21.54 0.68 1.28
N PHE A 80 21.28 0.92 2.57
CA PHE A 80 22.29 1.42 3.49
C PHE A 80 23.49 0.46 3.63
N VAL A 81 23.25 -0.84 3.84
CA VAL A 81 24.29 -1.86 4.00
C VAL A 81 25.13 -2.00 2.73
N PHE A 82 24.49 -2.12 1.56
CA PHE A 82 25.19 -2.27 0.28
C PHE A 82 26.04 -1.06 -0.05
N VAL A 83 25.52 0.17 0.10
CA VAL A 83 26.29 1.38 -0.21
C VAL A 83 27.43 1.61 0.80
N ARG A 84 27.20 1.38 2.09
CA ARG A 84 28.29 1.45 3.09
C ARG A 84 29.38 0.43 2.83
N THR A 85 29.01 -0.78 2.43
CA THR A 85 29.97 -1.84 2.07
C THR A 85 30.73 -1.44 0.81
N TRP A 86 30.04 -0.94 -0.22
CA TRP A 86 30.63 -0.41 -1.45
C TRP A 86 31.67 0.68 -1.18
N ILE A 87 31.34 1.65 -0.31
CA ILE A 87 32.27 2.72 0.08
C ILE A 87 33.50 2.16 0.78
N LYS A 88 33.33 1.28 1.79
CA LYS A 88 34.45 0.66 2.50
C LYS A 88 35.38 -0.14 1.58
N VAL A 89 34.83 -0.83 0.58
CA VAL A 89 35.62 -1.58 -0.42
C VAL A 89 36.41 -0.62 -1.29
N LEU A 90 35.80 0.48 -1.75
CA LEU A 90 36.48 1.50 -2.55
C LEU A 90 37.58 2.24 -1.76
N GLU A 91 37.31 2.58 -0.51
CA GLU A 91 38.30 3.19 0.39
C GLU A 91 39.50 2.26 0.61
N LYS A 92 39.26 0.96 0.82
CA LYS A 92 40.33 -0.05 0.90
C LYS A 92 41.10 -0.21 -0.41
N ALA A 93 40.46 0.03 -1.55
CA ALA A 93 41.09 0.02 -2.87
C ALA A 93 41.78 1.35 -3.24
N GLY A 94 41.81 2.34 -2.33
CA GLY A 94 42.50 3.62 -2.53
C GLY A 94 41.69 4.68 -3.29
N PHE A 95 40.40 4.45 -3.56
CA PHE A 95 39.54 5.40 -4.26
C PHE A 95 38.74 6.28 -3.29
N VAL A 96 38.76 7.60 -3.50
CA VAL A 96 37.92 8.56 -2.75
C VAL A 96 36.47 8.46 -3.22
N SER A 97 35.57 8.00 -2.36
CA SER A 97 34.14 7.86 -2.66
C SER A 97 33.35 9.05 -2.12
N LYS A 98 32.33 9.51 -2.86
CA LYS A 98 31.43 10.57 -2.39
C LYS A 98 30.69 10.11 -1.11
N PRO A 99 30.41 11.02 -0.16
CA PRO A 99 29.69 10.66 1.06
C PRO A 99 28.29 10.15 0.74
N PHE A 100 27.83 9.13 1.49
CA PHE A 100 26.50 8.56 1.33
C PHE A 100 25.45 9.42 2.05
N THR A 101 24.49 9.96 1.30
CA THR A 101 23.48 10.88 1.82
C THR A 101 22.16 10.17 2.10
N ARG A 102 21.33 10.77 2.96
CA ARG A 102 19.97 10.28 3.21
C ARG A 102 19.12 10.28 1.93
N GLN A 103 19.29 11.29 1.07
CA GLN A 103 18.56 11.39 -0.19
C GLN A 103 18.94 10.24 -1.12
N GLU A 104 20.23 9.91 -1.24
CA GLU A 104 20.67 8.77 -2.04
C GLU A 104 20.07 7.45 -1.53
N ASN A 105 19.99 7.24 -0.21
CA ASN A 105 19.33 6.07 0.36
C ASN A 105 17.83 6.00 0.00
N THR A 106 17.13 7.14 0.15
CA THR A 106 15.73 7.27 -0.28
C THR A 106 15.55 6.94 -1.76
N MET A 107 16.43 7.45 -2.63
CA MET A 107 16.41 7.11 -4.05
C MET A 107 16.55 5.60 -4.27
N ILE A 108 17.51 4.96 -3.60
CA ILE A 108 17.74 3.53 -3.80
C ILE A 108 16.51 2.70 -3.39
N GLN A 109 15.94 3.01 -2.22
CA GLN A 109 14.73 2.37 -1.71
C GLN A 109 13.56 2.53 -2.68
N THR A 110 13.28 3.76 -3.13
CA THR A 110 12.17 4.03 -4.05
C THR A 110 12.30 3.24 -5.35
N CYS A 111 13.48 3.25 -5.98
CA CYS A 111 13.70 2.54 -7.23
C CYS A 111 13.51 1.03 -7.07
N ALA A 112 14.06 0.46 -5.98
CA ALA A 112 13.89 -0.95 -5.66
C ALA A 112 12.43 -1.32 -5.38
N VAL A 113 11.71 -0.49 -4.62
CA VAL A 113 10.27 -0.67 -4.32
C VAL A 113 9.43 -0.61 -5.57
N ALA A 114 9.62 0.40 -6.42
CA ALA A 114 8.91 0.49 -7.71
C ALA A 114 9.16 -0.75 -8.57
N CYS A 115 10.40 -1.27 -8.59
CA CYS A 115 10.78 -2.46 -9.36
C CYS A 115 10.05 -3.73 -8.89
N TYR A 116 10.21 -4.15 -7.62
CA TYR A 116 9.55 -5.37 -7.16
C TYR A 116 8.04 -5.21 -7.02
N SER A 117 7.53 -4.00 -6.85
CA SER A 117 6.08 -3.78 -6.77
C SER A 117 5.38 -4.14 -8.07
N ILE A 118 6.08 -4.13 -9.22
CA ILE A 118 5.54 -4.66 -10.47
C ILE A 118 5.40 -6.19 -10.41
N ALA A 119 6.25 -6.91 -9.69
CA ALA A 119 6.10 -8.36 -9.51
C ALA A 119 4.83 -8.71 -8.73
N VAL A 120 4.50 -7.88 -7.73
CA VAL A 120 3.25 -8.00 -6.95
C VAL A 120 2.05 -7.47 -7.76
N GLY A 121 2.17 -6.28 -8.35
CA GLY A 121 1.10 -5.53 -9.00
C GLY A 121 0.79 -5.95 -10.44
N GLY A 122 1.76 -6.53 -11.16
CA GLY A 122 1.73 -6.74 -12.61
C GLY A 122 0.89 -7.92 -13.09
N GLY A 123 0.40 -8.77 -12.19
CA GLY A 123 -0.63 -9.77 -12.53
C GLY A 123 -0.14 -11.10 -13.08
N LEU A 124 1.17 -11.34 -13.11
CA LEU A 124 1.76 -12.57 -13.67
C LEU A 124 1.47 -13.84 -12.84
N ALA A 125 0.97 -13.70 -11.62
CA ALA A 125 0.49 -14.80 -10.78
C ALA A 125 -1.05 -14.76 -10.57
N SER A 126 -1.75 -13.85 -11.26
CA SER A 126 -3.20 -13.66 -11.15
C SER A 126 -3.84 -13.45 -12.52
N TYR A 127 -4.26 -12.24 -12.86
CA TYR A 127 -5.12 -11.97 -14.03
C TYR A 127 -4.44 -12.19 -15.39
N LEU A 128 -3.11 -12.06 -15.51
CA LEU A 128 -2.42 -12.37 -16.78
C LEU A 128 -2.19 -13.87 -16.92
N LEU A 129 -1.84 -14.56 -15.83
CA LEU A 129 -1.68 -16.02 -15.85
C LEU A 129 -3.01 -16.73 -16.08
N ALA A 130 -4.11 -16.12 -15.63
CA ALA A 130 -5.47 -16.59 -15.86
C ALA A 130 -5.82 -16.77 -17.35
N LEU A 131 -5.06 -16.17 -18.27
CA LEU A 131 -5.25 -16.32 -19.72
C LEU A 131 -4.63 -17.60 -20.28
N ASN A 132 -3.77 -18.31 -19.54
CA ASN A 132 -3.09 -19.49 -20.08
C ASN A 132 -4.06 -20.67 -20.30
N ARG A 133 -3.64 -21.65 -21.10
CA ARG A 133 -4.46 -22.82 -21.44
C ARG A 133 -4.76 -23.69 -20.21
N ARG A 134 -3.84 -23.78 -19.27
CA ARG A 134 -4.04 -24.61 -18.07
C ARG A 134 -5.17 -24.09 -17.20
N THR A 135 -5.17 -22.80 -16.86
CA THR A 135 -6.21 -22.17 -16.07
C THR A 135 -7.54 -22.19 -16.82
N TYR A 136 -7.52 -22.07 -18.15
CA TYR A 136 -8.69 -22.31 -18.97
C TYR A 136 -9.33 -23.69 -18.77
N LEU A 137 -8.54 -24.75 -18.84
CA LEU A 137 -9.01 -26.12 -18.65
C LEU A 137 -9.53 -26.36 -17.22
N LEU A 138 -8.79 -25.85 -16.22
CA LEU A 138 -9.18 -25.94 -14.81
C LEU A 138 -10.47 -25.18 -14.48
N ALA A 139 -10.74 -24.07 -15.17
CA ALA A 139 -11.96 -23.29 -15.01
C ALA A 139 -13.19 -23.93 -15.68
N GLY A 140 -13.05 -25.08 -16.35
CA GLY A 140 -14.15 -25.82 -16.96
C GLY A 140 -14.47 -25.40 -18.39
N VAL A 141 -14.23 -26.29 -19.36
CA VAL A 141 -14.36 -26.04 -20.80
C VAL A 141 -15.80 -25.72 -21.23
N ASN A 142 -16.80 -26.23 -20.50
CA ASN A 142 -18.23 -26.08 -20.83
C ASN A 142 -18.90 -24.93 -20.06
N ASN A 143 -18.15 -24.14 -19.29
CA ASN A 143 -18.73 -23.03 -18.55
C ASN A 143 -19.08 -21.86 -19.48
N GLU A 144 -20.28 -21.31 -19.31
CA GLU A 144 -20.73 -20.14 -20.07
C GLU A 144 -19.73 -18.98 -19.94
N GLY A 145 -19.22 -18.48 -21.07
CA GLY A 145 -18.24 -17.39 -21.10
C GLY A 145 -16.77 -17.85 -21.16
N ASN A 146 -16.49 -19.13 -20.88
CA ASN A 146 -15.14 -19.70 -20.96
C ASN A 146 -14.85 -20.23 -22.37
N SER A 147 -14.70 -19.33 -23.35
CA SER A 147 -14.49 -19.71 -24.75
C SER A 147 -13.05 -20.19 -25.03
N PRO A 148 -12.80 -21.12 -25.98
CA PRO A 148 -11.44 -21.47 -26.40
C PRO A 148 -10.63 -20.28 -26.95
N ARG A 149 -11.32 -19.24 -27.46
CA ARG A 149 -10.73 -17.97 -27.92
C ARG A 149 -10.21 -17.10 -26.77
N SER A 150 -10.57 -17.42 -25.52
CA SER A 150 -10.15 -16.69 -24.33
C SER A 150 -8.84 -17.18 -23.71
N VAL A 151 -7.99 -17.80 -24.54
CA VAL A 151 -6.67 -18.34 -24.17
C VAL A 151 -5.58 -17.53 -24.86
N LYS A 152 -4.59 -17.09 -24.09
CA LYS A 152 -3.36 -16.48 -24.58
C LYS A 152 -2.20 -16.90 -23.68
N GLU A 153 -1.24 -17.60 -24.26
CA GLU A 153 -0.08 -18.07 -23.49
C GLU A 153 0.83 -16.92 -23.06
N PRO A 154 1.41 -16.99 -21.85
CA PRO A 154 2.39 -16.03 -21.38
C PRO A 154 3.56 -15.90 -22.37
N GLY A 155 3.81 -14.68 -22.83
CA GLY A 155 4.93 -14.36 -23.72
C GLY A 155 5.73 -13.18 -23.18
N PHE A 156 7.05 -13.32 -23.12
CA PHE A 156 7.94 -12.29 -22.56
C PHE A 156 7.74 -10.92 -23.21
N GLY A 157 7.72 -10.86 -24.55
CA GLY A 157 7.61 -9.59 -25.29
C GLY A 157 6.29 -8.86 -25.02
N TRP A 158 5.15 -9.55 -25.16
CA TRP A 158 3.85 -8.90 -24.97
C TRP A 158 3.57 -8.59 -23.50
N ILE A 159 3.99 -9.43 -22.54
CA ILE A 159 3.80 -9.10 -21.12
C ILE A 159 4.62 -7.86 -20.76
N THR A 160 5.88 -7.79 -21.19
CA THR A 160 6.74 -6.64 -20.97
C THR A 160 6.12 -5.37 -21.55
N GLY A 161 5.70 -5.42 -22.82
CA GLY A 161 5.02 -4.29 -23.48
C GLY A 161 3.74 -3.86 -22.77
N TYR A 162 2.92 -4.81 -22.34
CA TYR A 162 1.70 -4.55 -21.57
C TYR A 162 1.99 -3.82 -20.26
N LEU A 163 2.97 -4.30 -19.47
CA LEU A 163 3.38 -3.69 -18.21
C LEU A 163 3.89 -2.26 -18.41
N PHE A 164 4.72 -2.02 -19.43
CA PHE A 164 5.20 -0.68 -19.76
C PHE A 164 4.04 0.28 -20.02
N LEU A 165 3.03 -0.14 -20.80
CA LEU A 165 1.86 0.69 -21.11
C LEU A 165 1.04 1.03 -19.88
N VAL A 166 0.71 0.03 -19.04
CA VAL A 166 -0.23 0.23 -17.93
C VAL A 166 0.43 0.84 -16.69
N CYS A 167 1.70 0.51 -16.40
CA CYS A 167 2.39 0.99 -15.20
C CYS A 167 2.88 2.43 -15.33
N PHE A 168 3.37 2.84 -16.50
CA PHE A 168 3.88 4.21 -16.69
C PHE A 168 2.80 5.27 -16.56
N ILE A 169 1.57 4.98 -17.00
CA ILE A 169 0.43 5.89 -16.85
C ILE A 169 0.21 6.24 -15.38
N GLY A 170 0.30 5.24 -14.48
CA GLY A 170 0.13 5.43 -13.04
C GLY A 170 1.10 6.44 -12.41
N LEU A 171 2.28 6.63 -12.99
CA LEU A 171 3.24 7.61 -12.51
C LEU A 171 2.72 9.05 -12.64
N PHE A 172 1.94 9.36 -13.68
CA PHE A 172 1.51 10.73 -13.97
C PHE A 172 0.20 11.13 -13.27
N VAL A 173 -0.65 10.14 -12.94
CA VAL A 173 -2.04 10.38 -12.51
C VAL A 173 -2.16 11.28 -11.27
N LEU A 174 -1.37 11.02 -10.23
CA LEU A 174 -1.49 11.70 -8.93
C LEU A 174 -0.41 12.77 -8.70
N VAL A 175 0.49 13.00 -9.67
CA VAL A 175 1.51 14.06 -9.57
C VAL A 175 0.92 15.44 -9.30
N PRO A 176 -0.20 15.85 -9.92
CA PRO A 176 -0.84 17.14 -9.62
C PRO A 176 -1.39 17.23 -8.19
N LEU A 177 -1.82 16.10 -7.63
CA LEU A 177 -2.47 16.03 -6.31
C LEU A 177 -1.48 15.83 -5.16
N ARG A 178 -0.17 15.68 -5.44
CA ARG A 178 0.83 15.37 -4.42
C ARG A 178 0.93 16.42 -3.31
N LYS A 179 0.81 17.72 -3.66
CA LYS A 179 0.83 18.81 -2.65
C LYS A 179 -0.37 18.67 -1.73
N ILE A 180 -1.55 18.49 -2.32
CA ILE A 180 -2.81 18.34 -1.59
C ILE A 180 -2.72 17.15 -0.63
N MET A 181 -2.26 15.99 -1.09
CA MET A 181 -2.23 14.77 -0.28
C MET A 181 -1.15 14.80 0.83
N ILE A 182 0.03 15.32 0.52
CA ILE A 182 1.20 15.23 1.42
C ILE A 182 1.34 16.45 2.33
N VAL A 183 1.08 17.66 1.82
CA VAL A 183 1.28 18.94 2.53
C VAL A 183 -0.03 19.44 3.13
N ASP A 184 -1.10 19.50 2.33
CA ASP A 184 -2.36 20.15 2.76
C ASP A 184 -3.19 19.21 3.65
N LEU A 185 -3.46 17.98 3.20
CA LEU A 185 -4.17 16.93 3.93
C LEU A 185 -3.30 16.22 4.98
N LYS A 186 -1.97 16.37 4.88
CA LYS A 186 -0.98 15.76 5.79
C LYS A 186 -1.18 14.26 6.00
N LEU A 187 -1.60 13.52 4.96
CA LEU A 187 -1.84 12.08 5.07
C LEU A 187 -0.59 11.36 5.61
N THR A 188 -0.82 10.40 6.51
CA THR A 188 0.24 9.79 7.30
C THR A 188 1.14 8.91 6.45
N TYR A 189 0.56 8.04 5.60
CA TYR A 189 1.25 6.95 4.91
C TYR A 189 2.21 6.20 5.85
N PRO A 190 1.70 5.39 6.80
CA PRO A 190 2.49 4.79 7.87
C PRO A 190 3.78 4.08 7.42
N SER A 191 3.73 3.27 6.36
CA SER A 191 4.92 2.62 5.79
C SER A 191 5.93 3.62 5.23
N GLY A 192 5.45 4.68 4.55
CA GLY A 192 6.30 5.74 4.02
C GLY A 192 6.97 6.56 5.15
N LEU A 193 6.23 6.81 6.23
CA LEU A 193 6.75 7.45 7.44
C LEU A 193 7.81 6.59 8.13
N ALA A 194 7.51 5.32 8.37
CA ALA A 194 8.43 4.39 9.02
C ALA A 194 9.76 4.26 8.25
N THR A 195 9.66 4.17 6.92
CA THR A 195 10.83 4.13 6.04
C THR A 195 11.68 5.40 6.16
N ALA A 196 11.06 6.57 6.22
CA ALA A 196 11.81 7.82 6.35
C ALA A 196 12.43 8.00 7.73
N VAL A 197 11.75 7.61 8.81
CA VAL A 197 12.29 7.61 10.17
C VAL A 197 13.52 6.71 10.25
N LEU A 198 13.46 5.53 9.62
CA LEU A 198 14.61 4.63 9.50
C LEU A 198 15.79 5.28 8.75
N ILE A 199 15.54 5.84 7.57
CA ILE A 199 16.57 6.48 6.75
C ILE A 199 17.19 7.66 7.50
N ASN A 200 16.39 8.55 8.08
CA ASN A 200 16.92 9.66 8.88
C ASN A 200 17.73 9.14 10.07
N GLY A 201 17.27 8.09 10.75
CA GLY A 201 17.98 7.47 11.86
C GLY A 201 19.38 6.93 11.48
N PHE A 202 19.54 6.39 10.27
CA PHE A 202 20.85 5.93 9.77
C PHE A 202 21.85 7.06 9.48
N HIS A 203 21.37 8.28 9.24
CA HIS A 203 22.18 9.41 8.78
C HIS A 203 22.30 10.56 9.80
N SER A 204 21.53 10.58 10.89
CA SER A 204 21.51 11.67 11.90
C SER A 204 22.30 11.36 13.18
N GLN A 205 23.61 11.07 13.09
CA GLN A 205 24.43 10.67 14.25
C GLN A 205 24.92 11.84 15.16
N GLY A 206 24.62 13.09 14.83
CA GLY A 206 25.11 14.28 15.57
C GLY A 206 24.24 14.73 16.76
N ASP A 207 22.91 14.71 16.62
CA ASP A 207 21.98 15.32 17.60
C ASP A 207 21.66 14.39 18.80
N LYS A 208 21.66 14.94 20.02
CA LYS A 208 21.31 14.25 21.27
C LYS A 208 19.87 13.73 21.24
N MET A 209 18.92 14.48 20.67
CA MET A 209 17.53 14.06 20.54
C MET A 209 17.37 12.97 19.48
N ALA A 210 18.04 13.12 18.33
CA ALA A 210 18.13 12.06 17.32
C ALA A 210 18.69 10.75 17.90
N LYS A 211 19.72 10.80 18.76
CA LYS A 211 20.27 9.61 19.43
C LYS A 211 19.23 8.90 20.30
N LYS A 212 18.38 9.63 21.03
CA LYS A 212 17.30 9.06 21.87
C LYS A 212 16.23 8.38 21.01
N GLN A 213 15.81 9.03 19.92
CA GLN A 213 14.87 8.46 18.96
C GLN A 213 15.43 7.22 18.26
N VAL A 214 16.69 7.25 17.82
CA VAL A 214 17.38 6.09 17.21
C VAL A 214 17.49 4.93 18.19
N ARG A 215 17.80 5.19 19.47
CA ARG A 215 17.85 4.15 20.50
C ARG A 215 16.47 3.54 20.73
N GLY A 216 15.42 4.36 20.81
CA GLY A 216 14.04 3.90 20.90
C GLY A 216 13.65 3.04 19.71
N PHE A 217 13.88 3.54 18.50
CA PHE A 217 13.66 2.82 17.26
C PHE A 217 14.35 1.46 17.27
N MET A 218 15.67 1.41 17.52
CA MET A 218 16.45 0.16 17.50
C MET A 218 15.98 -0.85 18.54
N LYS A 219 15.54 -0.39 19.73
CA LYS A 219 14.99 -1.26 20.78
C LYS A 219 13.72 -1.97 20.29
N TYR A 220 12.73 -1.20 19.84
CA TYR A 220 11.45 -1.76 19.40
C TYR A 220 11.55 -2.52 18.08
N PHE A 221 12.47 -2.10 17.20
CA PHE A 221 12.86 -2.84 16.01
C PHE A 221 13.40 -4.23 16.35
N SER A 222 14.33 -4.33 17.30
CA SER A 222 14.91 -5.62 17.70
C SER A 222 13.86 -6.53 18.35
N ILE A 223 13.00 -5.96 19.20
CA ILE A 223 11.88 -6.70 19.82
C ILE A 223 10.94 -7.23 18.75
N SER A 224 10.52 -6.39 17.81
CA SER A 224 9.60 -6.77 16.74
C SER A 224 10.22 -7.78 15.75
N PHE A 225 11.51 -7.66 15.44
CA PHE A 225 12.23 -8.64 14.61
C PHE A 225 12.30 -10.02 15.27
N ILE A 226 12.68 -10.08 16.56
CA ILE A 226 12.72 -11.32 17.34
C ILE A 226 11.31 -11.90 17.49
N TRP A 227 10.31 -11.03 17.68
CA TRP A 227 8.91 -11.44 17.72
C TRP A 227 8.45 -12.05 16.39
N GLY A 228 8.84 -11.47 15.25
CA GLY A 228 8.61 -12.03 13.93
C GLY A 228 9.18 -13.44 13.78
N PHE A 229 10.44 -13.65 14.21
CA PHE A 229 11.07 -14.97 14.26
C PHE A 229 10.30 -15.95 15.15
N PHE A 230 9.95 -15.52 16.35
CA PHE A 230 9.20 -16.33 17.29
C PHE A 230 7.86 -16.74 16.68
N LYS A 231 7.09 -15.82 16.09
CA LYS A 231 5.83 -16.16 15.40
C LYS A 231 6.04 -17.14 14.25
N TRP A 232 7.05 -16.94 13.42
CA TRP A 232 7.40 -17.84 12.32
C TRP A 232 7.75 -19.25 12.82
N PHE A 233 8.35 -19.38 14.01
CA PHE A 233 8.68 -20.69 14.59
C PHE A 233 7.43 -21.54 14.90
N PHE A 234 6.32 -20.90 15.26
CA PHE A 234 5.04 -21.55 15.62
C PHE A 234 3.98 -21.54 14.51
N SER A 235 4.28 -20.97 13.34
CA SER A 235 3.29 -20.81 12.27
C SER A 235 3.01 -22.09 11.48
N GLY A 236 3.81 -23.15 11.64
CA GLY A 236 3.59 -24.46 11.04
C GLY A 236 3.26 -24.44 9.53
N LYS A 237 2.47 -25.42 9.09
CA LYS A 237 1.72 -25.38 7.82
C LYS A 237 0.24 -25.11 8.13
N ASP A 238 -0.47 -24.50 7.19
CA ASP A 238 -1.90 -24.19 7.28
C ASP A 238 -2.24 -23.12 8.35
N ALA A 239 -3.49 -23.06 8.82
CA ALA A 239 -3.96 -22.08 9.80
C ALA A 239 -3.45 -22.36 11.22
N CYS A 240 -2.14 -22.25 11.43
CA CYS A 240 -1.45 -22.44 12.70
C CYS A 240 -0.67 -21.18 13.14
N GLY A 241 -0.34 -21.13 14.43
CA GLY A 241 0.53 -20.11 15.02
C GLY A 241 -0.21 -18.94 15.65
N PHE A 242 0.56 -17.95 16.08
CA PHE A 242 0.04 -16.77 16.78
C PHE A 242 -0.90 -15.92 15.92
N ALA A 243 -0.76 -15.99 14.59
CA ALA A 243 -1.68 -15.35 13.65
C ALA A 243 -3.12 -15.91 13.73
N HIS A 244 -3.32 -17.05 14.40
CA HIS A 244 -4.64 -17.67 14.60
C HIS A 244 -5.00 -17.82 16.09
N PHE A 245 -4.34 -17.05 16.97
CA PHE A 245 -4.56 -17.13 18.41
C PHE A 245 -5.95 -16.57 18.77
N PRO A 246 -6.85 -17.36 19.40
CA PRO A 246 -8.21 -16.94 19.69
C PRO A 246 -8.27 -16.06 20.96
N THR A 247 -7.71 -14.85 20.91
CA THR A 247 -7.56 -13.94 22.07
C THR A 247 -8.85 -13.69 22.84
N PHE A 248 -9.98 -13.63 22.13
CA PHE A 248 -11.32 -13.39 22.70
C PHE A 248 -12.21 -14.64 22.69
N GLY A 249 -11.61 -15.83 22.58
CA GLY A 249 -12.30 -17.11 22.50
C GLY A 249 -12.59 -17.59 21.07
N LEU A 250 -12.92 -18.88 20.95
CA LEU A 250 -13.09 -19.55 19.65
C LEU A 250 -14.29 -19.03 18.84
N GLN A 251 -15.35 -18.57 19.50
CA GLN A 251 -16.50 -17.99 18.81
C GLN A 251 -16.16 -16.66 18.14
N ALA A 252 -15.46 -15.76 18.85
CA ALA A 252 -14.97 -14.49 18.32
C ALA A 252 -13.95 -14.72 17.19
N TYR A 253 -13.06 -15.70 17.37
CA TYR A 253 -12.10 -16.12 16.35
C TYR A 253 -12.78 -16.54 15.03
N LYS A 254 -13.86 -17.34 15.08
CA LYS A 254 -14.65 -17.71 13.88
C LYS A 254 -15.25 -16.49 13.16
N LYS A 255 -15.50 -15.41 13.88
CA LYS A 255 -15.95 -14.12 13.32
C LYS A 255 -14.79 -13.16 13.05
N THR A 256 -13.55 -13.65 13.04
CA THR A 256 -12.32 -12.88 12.81
C THR A 256 -11.95 -11.84 13.87
N PHE A 257 -12.63 -11.85 15.03
CA PHE A 257 -12.27 -10.99 16.17
C PHE A 257 -11.22 -11.68 17.03
N TYR A 258 -9.96 -11.37 16.75
CA TYR A 258 -8.80 -11.82 17.53
C TYR A 258 -7.62 -10.86 17.31
N PHE A 259 -6.60 -10.97 18.15
CA PHE A 259 -5.33 -10.25 17.96
C PHE A 259 -4.37 -11.18 17.21
N ASP A 260 -3.94 -10.81 16.01
CA ASP A 260 -3.08 -11.67 15.16
C ASP A 260 -1.58 -11.55 15.52
N PHE A 261 -1.27 -10.72 16.53
CA PHE A 261 0.07 -10.40 16.99
C PHE A 261 0.98 -9.78 15.91
N ASN A 262 0.41 -9.10 14.92
CA ASN A 262 1.13 -8.34 13.91
C ASN A 262 1.53 -6.96 14.42
N THR A 263 2.79 -6.83 14.79
CA THR A 263 3.39 -5.59 15.29
C THR A 263 3.48 -4.50 14.21
N THR A 264 3.39 -4.86 12.92
CA THR A 264 3.28 -3.88 11.84
C THR A 264 1.95 -3.13 11.92
N PHE A 265 0.83 -3.83 12.13
CA PHE A 265 -0.48 -3.19 12.28
C PHE A 265 -0.60 -2.43 13.61
N VAL A 266 -0.03 -2.97 14.69
CA VAL A 266 0.06 -2.23 15.96
C VAL A 266 0.86 -0.94 15.77
N GLY A 267 2.03 -1.01 15.13
CA GLY A 267 2.84 0.16 14.83
C GLY A 267 2.12 1.18 13.93
N ALA A 268 1.44 0.73 12.88
CA ALA A 268 0.62 1.61 12.04
C ALA A 268 -0.48 2.30 12.87
N GLY A 269 -1.17 1.55 13.74
CA GLY A 269 -2.20 2.05 14.65
C GLY A 269 -1.71 3.06 15.70
N MET A 270 -0.41 3.05 16.04
CA MET A 270 0.22 4.06 16.91
C MET A 270 0.42 5.41 16.19
N ILE A 271 0.58 5.41 14.88
CA ILE A 271 0.89 6.63 14.10
C ILE A 271 -0.39 7.23 13.51
N VAL A 272 -1.31 6.36 13.12
CA VAL A 272 -2.59 6.74 12.55
C VAL A 272 -3.50 7.36 13.62
N SER A 273 -4.31 8.36 13.22
CA SER A 273 -5.24 9.03 14.13
C SER A 273 -6.21 8.05 14.78
N HIS A 274 -6.52 8.28 16.07
CA HIS A 274 -7.52 7.51 16.80
C HIS A 274 -8.87 7.46 16.08
N LEU A 275 -9.26 8.51 15.35
CA LEU A 275 -10.50 8.53 14.57
C LEU A 275 -10.51 7.45 13.47
N VAL A 276 -9.37 7.24 12.80
CA VAL A 276 -9.24 6.20 11.78
C VAL A 276 -9.35 4.84 12.43
N ASN A 277 -8.65 4.58 13.53
CA ASN A 277 -8.70 3.28 14.21
C ASN A 277 -10.08 2.96 14.80
N LEU A 278 -10.76 3.95 15.37
CA LEU A 278 -12.15 3.79 15.81
C LEU A 278 -13.12 3.57 14.64
N SER A 279 -12.88 4.22 13.49
CA SER A 279 -13.65 3.95 12.27
C SER A 279 -13.40 2.54 11.73
N LEU A 280 -12.16 2.02 11.81
CA LEU A 280 -11.85 0.63 11.51
C LEU A 280 -12.63 -0.31 12.45
N LEU A 281 -12.60 -0.05 13.75
CA LEU A 281 -13.31 -0.88 14.72
C LEU A 281 -14.83 -0.88 14.47
N LEU A 282 -15.41 0.28 14.18
CA LEU A 282 -16.82 0.41 13.80
C LEU A 282 -17.13 -0.40 12.53
N GLY A 283 -16.25 -0.31 11.52
CA GLY A 283 -16.35 -1.11 10.29
C GLY A 283 -16.31 -2.61 10.58
N ALA A 284 -15.40 -3.07 11.45
CA ALA A 284 -15.27 -4.47 11.84
C ALA A 284 -16.50 -5.00 12.59
N VAL A 285 -17.04 -4.21 13.53
CA VAL A 285 -18.27 -4.54 14.26
C VAL A 285 -19.46 -4.62 13.30
N LEU A 286 -19.61 -3.63 12.42
CA LEU A 286 -20.68 -3.61 11.42
C LEU A 286 -20.59 -4.81 10.48
N SER A 287 -19.40 -5.15 9.99
CA SER A 287 -19.23 -6.21 9.00
C SER A 287 -19.25 -7.61 9.61
N TYR A 288 -18.25 -7.94 10.41
CA TYR A 288 -18.04 -9.29 10.93
C TYR A 288 -18.86 -9.56 12.20
N GLY A 289 -19.23 -8.52 12.94
CA GLY A 289 -20.07 -8.62 14.12
C GLY A 289 -21.56 -8.72 13.79
N LEU A 290 -22.04 -7.98 12.79
CA LEU A 290 -23.47 -7.87 12.47
C LEU A 290 -23.83 -8.38 11.07
N MET A 291 -23.33 -7.75 10.02
CA MET A 291 -23.80 -8.00 8.65
C MET A 291 -23.52 -9.42 8.14
N TRP A 292 -22.27 -9.88 8.22
CA TRP A 292 -21.89 -11.20 7.71
C TRP A 292 -22.62 -12.32 8.45
N PRO A 293 -22.71 -12.34 9.80
CA PRO A 293 -23.54 -13.31 10.50
C PRO A 293 -25.02 -13.28 10.13
N LEU A 294 -25.61 -12.10 9.89
CA LEU A 294 -27.02 -11.98 9.50
C LEU A 294 -27.27 -12.47 8.08
N ILE A 295 -26.41 -12.11 7.12
CA ILE A 295 -26.51 -12.57 5.73
C ILE A 295 -26.26 -14.08 5.66
N ASP A 296 -25.33 -14.61 6.45
CA ASP A 296 -25.02 -16.03 6.51
C ASP A 296 -26.23 -16.87 6.97
N ARG A 297 -27.09 -16.33 7.87
CA ARG A 297 -28.37 -16.97 8.25
C ARG A 297 -29.39 -17.05 7.11
N LEU A 298 -29.21 -16.26 6.04
CA LEU A 298 -30.08 -16.23 4.87
C LEU A 298 -29.54 -17.11 3.72
N LYS A 299 -28.53 -17.94 4.01
CA LYS A 299 -28.02 -18.97 3.11
C LYS A 299 -29.16 -19.90 2.67
N GLY A 300 -29.17 -20.26 1.38
CA GLY A 300 -30.27 -20.99 0.73
C GLY A 300 -31.32 -20.07 0.09
N ASN A 301 -31.61 -18.91 0.68
CA ASN A 301 -32.58 -17.94 0.16
C ASN A 301 -31.94 -16.82 -0.69
N TRP A 302 -30.85 -16.25 -0.18
CA TRP A 302 -30.17 -15.11 -0.80
C TRP A 302 -28.99 -15.53 -1.68
N PHE A 303 -28.34 -16.63 -1.32
CA PHE A 303 -27.28 -17.26 -2.10
C PHE A 303 -27.27 -18.79 -1.88
N PRO A 304 -26.74 -19.57 -2.85
CA PRO A 304 -26.80 -21.03 -2.80
C PRO A 304 -26.04 -21.65 -1.63
N GLU A 305 -26.56 -22.77 -1.10
CA GLU A 305 -26.03 -23.40 0.11
C GLU A 305 -24.75 -24.21 -0.12
N ARG A 306 -24.59 -24.80 -1.31
CA ARG A 306 -23.51 -25.75 -1.64
C ARG A 306 -22.22 -25.10 -2.17
N LEU A 307 -22.15 -23.77 -2.22
CA LEU A 307 -20.97 -23.08 -2.72
C LEU A 307 -19.93 -22.92 -1.62
N GLU A 308 -18.65 -23.01 -2.00
CA GLU A 308 -17.55 -22.63 -1.12
C GLU A 308 -17.65 -21.15 -0.74
N GLU A 309 -17.24 -20.80 0.48
CA GLU A 309 -17.20 -19.41 0.95
C GLU A 309 -16.28 -18.51 0.11
N SER A 310 -15.35 -19.09 -0.66
CA SER A 310 -14.43 -18.38 -1.55
C SER A 310 -15.11 -17.92 -2.86
N ASP A 311 -16.28 -18.47 -3.19
CA ASP A 311 -17.00 -18.17 -4.43
C ASP A 311 -17.65 -16.78 -4.35
N MET A 312 -17.58 -16.02 -5.43
CA MET A 312 -18.24 -14.71 -5.55
C MET A 312 -19.76 -14.79 -5.56
N LYS A 313 -20.35 -15.96 -5.86
CA LYS A 313 -21.79 -16.21 -5.70
C LYS A 313 -22.18 -16.48 -4.23
N SER A 314 -21.22 -16.56 -3.32
CA SER A 314 -21.45 -16.77 -1.88
C SER A 314 -21.38 -15.45 -1.10
N LEU A 315 -21.29 -15.54 0.23
CA LEU A 315 -21.06 -14.43 1.14
C LEU A 315 -19.87 -13.53 0.72
N TYR A 316 -18.85 -14.10 0.08
CA TYR A 316 -17.68 -13.36 -0.38
C TYR A 316 -17.99 -12.31 -1.45
N GLY A 317 -19.01 -12.54 -2.29
CA GLY A 317 -19.51 -11.52 -3.22
C GLY A 317 -19.95 -10.25 -2.48
N TYR A 318 -20.79 -10.39 -1.44
CA TYR A 318 -21.20 -9.24 -0.63
C TYR A 318 -20.00 -8.55 0.04
N LYS A 319 -19.05 -9.32 0.59
CA LYS A 319 -17.84 -8.75 1.20
C LYS A 319 -17.07 -7.85 0.24
N VAL A 320 -16.86 -8.30 -1.00
CA VAL A 320 -16.10 -7.54 -2.00
C VAL A 320 -16.86 -6.32 -2.49
N PHE A 321 -18.10 -6.49 -2.94
CA PHE A 321 -18.83 -5.39 -3.57
C PHE A 321 -19.27 -4.31 -2.59
N LEU A 322 -19.69 -4.66 -1.37
CA LEU A 322 -20.07 -3.66 -0.36
C LEU A 322 -18.87 -2.83 0.12
N SER A 323 -17.70 -3.48 0.23
CA SER A 323 -16.45 -2.76 0.54
C SER A 323 -16.10 -1.76 -0.56
N VAL A 324 -16.14 -2.19 -1.83
CA VAL A 324 -15.83 -1.28 -2.93
C VAL A 324 -16.86 -0.17 -3.06
N ALA A 325 -18.14 -0.45 -2.82
CA ALA A 325 -19.20 0.55 -2.79
C ALA A 325 -18.93 1.65 -1.74
N LEU A 326 -18.55 1.28 -0.52
CA LEU A 326 -18.16 2.24 0.52
C LEU A 326 -16.95 3.07 0.12
N ILE A 327 -15.88 2.42 -0.35
CA ILE A 327 -14.63 3.09 -0.73
C ILE A 327 -14.87 4.04 -1.92
N LEU A 328 -15.65 3.63 -2.91
CA LEU A 328 -16.03 4.46 -4.05
C LEU A 328 -16.90 5.63 -3.61
N GLY A 329 -17.95 5.41 -2.80
CA GLY A 329 -18.84 6.48 -2.36
C GLY A 329 -18.09 7.59 -1.60
N ASP A 330 -17.25 7.20 -0.65
CA ASP A 330 -16.41 8.14 0.11
C ASP A 330 -15.34 8.81 -0.75
N GLY A 331 -14.62 8.01 -1.53
CA GLY A 331 -13.52 8.49 -2.34
C GLY A 331 -13.96 9.44 -3.44
N THR A 332 -15.08 9.13 -4.13
CA THR A 332 -15.65 10.00 -5.16
C THR A 332 -16.16 11.33 -4.57
N TYR A 333 -16.80 11.30 -3.39
CA TYR A 333 -17.19 12.52 -2.69
C TYR A 333 -15.98 13.41 -2.40
N ASN A 334 -14.94 12.84 -1.79
CA ASN A 334 -13.71 13.57 -1.47
C ASN A 334 -12.98 14.07 -2.72
N PHE A 335 -12.96 13.27 -3.79
CA PHE A 335 -12.39 13.67 -5.08
C PHE A 335 -13.13 14.86 -5.69
N ILE A 336 -14.46 14.80 -5.75
CA ILE A 336 -15.30 15.88 -6.28
C ILE A 336 -15.14 17.14 -5.43
N LYS A 337 -15.17 17.02 -4.09
CA LYS A 337 -14.93 18.13 -3.16
C LYS A 337 -13.61 18.82 -3.44
N ILE A 338 -12.52 18.07 -3.51
CA ILE A 338 -11.18 18.62 -3.76
C ILE A 338 -11.11 19.27 -5.14
N LEU A 339 -11.73 18.66 -6.16
CA LEU A 339 -11.76 19.21 -7.51
C LEU A 339 -12.54 20.54 -7.56
N ILE A 340 -13.67 20.63 -6.86
CA ILE A 340 -14.44 21.86 -6.73
C ILE A 340 -13.63 22.93 -5.99
N CYS A 341 -13.08 22.62 -4.80
CA CYS A 341 -12.26 23.56 -4.03
C CYS A 341 -11.07 24.08 -4.84
N THR A 342 -10.36 23.18 -5.53
CA THR A 342 -9.22 23.52 -6.38
C THR A 342 -9.65 24.41 -7.55
N THR A 343 -10.79 24.12 -8.20
CA THR A 343 -11.31 24.93 -9.31
C THR A 343 -11.73 26.32 -8.83
N ILE A 344 -12.37 26.43 -7.67
CA ILE A 344 -12.74 27.70 -7.05
C ILE A 344 -11.48 28.51 -6.73
N GLU A 345 -10.46 27.89 -6.15
CA GLU A 345 -9.22 28.57 -5.80
C GLU A 345 -8.44 29.03 -7.03
N ILE A 346 -8.36 28.20 -8.09
CA ILE A 346 -7.76 28.61 -9.37
C ILE A 346 -8.53 29.77 -10.00
N ARG A 347 -9.87 29.69 -10.04
CA ARG A 347 -10.70 30.80 -10.55
C ARG A 347 -10.54 32.06 -9.71
N SER A 348 -10.45 31.95 -8.39
CA SER A 348 -10.21 33.09 -7.50
C SER A 348 -8.82 33.69 -7.70
N ARG A 349 -7.80 32.88 -7.98
CA ARG A 349 -6.44 33.37 -8.29
C ARG A 349 -6.39 34.05 -9.66
N LEU A 350 -7.03 33.47 -10.67
CA LEU A 350 -7.18 34.08 -12.00
C LEU A 350 -8.01 35.37 -11.98
N LYS A 351 -8.88 35.54 -10.96
CA LYS A 351 -9.69 36.76 -10.75
C LYS A 351 -9.01 37.77 -9.81
N LYS A 352 -7.93 37.39 -9.13
CA LYS A 352 -7.09 38.23 -8.25
C LYS A 352 -5.69 38.39 -8.84
N GLU A 353 -5.63 38.85 -10.08
CA GLU A 353 -4.40 39.46 -10.62
C GLU A 353 -4.22 40.92 -10.16
N ASP A 354 -5.15 41.46 -9.36
CA ASP A 354 -4.97 42.67 -8.55
C ASP A 354 -5.36 42.38 -7.10
N LEU A 355 -4.51 42.83 -6.17
CA LEU A 355 -4.54 42.72 -4.70
C LEU A 355 -3.72 41.55 -4.11
N GLU A 356 -2.52 41.93 -3.70
CA GLU A 356 -1.67 41.27 -2.70
C GLU A 356 -2.50 40.79 -1.51
N MET A 357 -2.21 39.57 -1.04
CA MET A 357 -2.76 39.06 0.21
C MET A 357 -1.64 38.56 1.12
N ASP A 358 -1.45 39.39 2.14
CA ASP A 358 -1.14 39.15 3.54
C ASP A 358 -1.06 37.69 4.00
N VAL A 359 0.03 37.37 4.69
CA VAL A 359 0.38 36.04 5.20
C VAL A 359 -0.16 35.92 6.63
N ASP A 360 -1.24 35.14 6.78
CA ASP A 360 -1.77 34.78 8.10
C ASP A 360 -0.75 33.91 8.87
N GLY A 361 -0.37 34.43 10.03
CA GLY A 361 0.64 33.90 10.92
C GLY A 361 0.14 32.70 11.70
N GLN A 362 0.62 31.52 11.31
CA GLN A 362 0.81 30.42 12.26
C GLN A 362 2.30 30.08 12.28
N GLU A 363 2.94 30.28 13.43
CA GLU A 363 4.30 29.80 13.72
C GLU A 363 4.35 28.28 13.51
N LYS A 364 4.73 27.87 12.30
CA LYS A 364 5.08 26.48 11.99
C LYS A 364 6.55 26.28 12.40
N PRO A 365 6.92 25.12 12.98
CA PRO A 365 8.32 24.83 13.26
C PRO A 365 9.20 25.05 12.03
N ILE A 366 10.36 25.68 12.18
CA ILE A 366 11.28 26.08 11.08
C ILE A 366 11.57 24.88 10.14
N GLU A 367 11.72 23.68 10.70
CA GLU A 367 11.93 22.46 9.92
C GLU A 367 10.75 22.11 8.99
N VAL A 368 9.51 22.29 9.46
CA VAL A 368 8.30 22.05 8.67
C VAL A 368 8.17 23.10 7.57
N MET A 369 8.52 24.36 7.85
CA MET A 369 8.56 25.42 6.84
C MET A 369 9.57 25.11 5.74
N LYS A 370 10.83 24.79 6.10
CA LYS A 370 11.90 24.45 5.15
C LYS A 370 11.54 23.24 4.29
N ARG A 371 10.96 22.21 4.91
CA ARG A 371 10.53 21.00 4.21
C ARG A 371 9.38 21.25 3.23
N ASN A 372 8.40 22.07 3.63
CA ASN A 372 7.35 22.53 2.73
C ASN A 372 7.93 23.32 1.56
N GLU A 373 8.87 24.22 1.83
CA GLU A 373 9.54 25.04 0.83
C GLU A 373 10.28 24.18 -0.19
N ILE A 374 11.05 23.16 0.23
CA ILE A 374 11.74 22.23 -0.68
C ILE A 374 10.75 21.44 -1.55
N PHE A 375 9.69 20.92 -0.93
CA PHE A 375 8.71 20.09 -1.63
C PHE A 375 7.87 20.89 -2.64
N VAL A 376 7.66 22.18 -2.36
CA VAL A 376 6.89 23.10 -3.21
C VAL A 376 7.77 23.79 -4.27
N SER A 377 9.03 24.14 -3.95
CA SER A 377 9.95 24.86 -4.85
C SER A 377 10.40 24.00 -6.04
N GLU A 378 10.72 22.72 -5.83
CA GLU A 378 11.05 21.80 -6.93
C GLU A 378 9.80 21.15 -7.52
N ASN A 379 8.83 21.97 -7.92
CA ASN A 379 7.55 21.48 -8.39
C ASN A 379 7.67 20.76 -9.75
N ILE A 380 7.11 19.55 -9.90
CA ILE A 380 6.88 18.94 -11.22
C ILE A 380 5.75 19.73 -11.90
N PRO A 381 5.98 20.34 -13.07
CA PRO A 381 4.96 21.14 -13.73
C PRO A 381 3.69 20.34 -14.03
N MET A 382 2.52 20.93 -13.81
CA MET A 382 1.24 20.26 -14.07
C MET A 382 1.08 19.86 -15.55
N TRP A 383 1.56 20.70 -16.48
CA TRP A 383 1.55 20.40 -17.90
C TRP A 383 2.36 19.14 -18.23
N PHE A 384 3.50 18.93 -17.57
CA PHE A 384 4.33 17.72 -17.77
C PHE A 384 3.57 16.47 -17.35
N ALA A 385 2.86 16.53 -16.22
CA ALA A 385 2.03 15.42 -15.75
C ALA A 385 0.86 15.14 -16.72
N ALA A 386 0.15 16.19 -17.14
CA ALA A 386 -0.98 16.07 -18.07
C ALA A 386 -0.56 15.54 -19.44
N VAL A 387 0.51 16.09 -20.03
CA VAL A 387 1.04 15.66 -21.33
C VAL A 387 1.55 14.22 -21.26
N GLY A 388 2.30 13.87 -20.20
CA GLY A 388 2.77 12.49 -20.00
C GLY A 388 1.60 11.51 -19.90
N TYR A 389 0.59 11.83 -19.09
CA TYR A 389 -0.61 11.01 -18.97
C TYR A 389 -1.34 10.83 -20.31
N VAL A 390 -1.58 11.91 -21.05
CA VAL A 390 -2.29 11.87 -22.35
C VAL A 390 -1.50 11.07 -23.39
N ILE A 391 -0.19 11.27 -23.49
CA ILE A 391 0.66 10.53 -24.44
C ILE A 391 0.60 9.03 -24.17
N PHE A 392 0.87 8.61 -22.93
CA PHE A 392 0.86 7.19 -22.60
C PHE A 392 -0.56 6.59 -22.69
N ALA A 393 -1.61 7.36 -22.38
CA ALA A 393 -2.99 6.93 -22.57
C ALA A 393 -3.31 6.71 -24.06
N ILE A 394 -2.93 7.63 -24.96
CA ILE A 394 -3.14 7.47 -26.41
C ILE A 394 -2.41 6.23 -26.93
N ILE A 395 -1.13 6.07 -26.57
CA ILE A 395 -0.35 4.89 -26.96
C ILE A 395 -1.04 3.61 -26.48
N SER A 396 -1.51 3.60 -25.24
CA SER A 396 -2.19 2.44 -24.67
C SER A 396 -3.56 2.16 -25.32
N ILE A 397 -4.35 3.19 -25.64
CA ILE A 397 -5.64 3.08 -26.37
C ILE A 397 -5.44 2.44 -27.75
N ILE A 398 -4.29 2.67 -28.39
CA ILE A 398 -3.96 2.09 -29.69
C ILE A 398 -3.41 0.67 -29.52
N VAL A 399 -2.37 0.51 -28.68
CA VAL A 399 -1.59 -0.73 -28.62
C VAL A 399 -2.31 -1.86 -27.87
N ILE A 400 -3.06 -1.57 -26.79
CA ILE A 400 -3.75 -2.62 -26.02
C ILE A 400 -4.76 -3.38 -26.88
N PRO A 401 -5.65 -2.73 -27.66
CA PRO A 401 -6.56 -3.45 -28.56
C PRO A 401 -5.84 -4.24 -29.65
N PHE A 402 -4.67 -3.80 -30.13
CA PHE A 402 -3.85 -4.62 -31.05
C PHE A 402 -3.31 -5.88 -30.37
N MET A 403 -2.92 -5.78 -29.10
CA MET A 403 -2.45 -6.93 -28.32
C MET A 403 -3.59 -7.86 -27.91
N PHE A 404 -4.77 -7.31 -27.63
CA PHE A 404 -5.96 -8.01 -27.14
C PHE A 404 -7.19 -7.48 -27.87
N PRO A 405 -7.52 -8.03 -29.07
CA PRO A 405 -8.64 -7.56 -29.89
C PRO A 405 -9.99 -7.58 -29.15
N GLN A 406 -10.13 -8.43 -28.14
CA GLN A 406 -11.29 -8.54 -27.28
C GLN A 406 -11.53 -7.26 -26.45
N LEU A 407 -10.46 -6.55 -26.08
CA LEU A 407 -10.56 -5.29 -25.33
C LEU A 407 -10.56 -4.11 -26.32
N LYS A 408 -11.75 -3.74 -26.78
CA LYS A 408 -11.93 -2.64 -27.74
C LYS A 408 -11.45 -1.30 -27.17
N TRP A 409 -10.97 -0.43 -28.05
CA TRP A 409 -10.36 0.86 -27.70
C TRP A 409 -11.23 1.73 -26.79
N TYR A 410 -12.55 1.76 -27.00
CA TYR A 410 -13.46 2.60 -26.21
C TYR A 410 -13.53 2.18 -24.73
N PHE A 411 -13.34 0.89 -24.41
CA PHE A 411 -13.25 0.44 -23.02
C PHE A 411 -11.97 0.95 -22.34
N VAL A 412 -10.87 1.02 -23.09
CA VAL A 412 -9.60 1.58 -22.63
C VAL A 412 -9.75 3.09 -22.36
N VAL A 413 -10.45 3.81 -23.23
CA VAL A 413 -10.77 5.24 -23.01
C VAL A 413 -11.54 5.45 -21.72
N VAL A 414 -12.62 4.71 -21.50
CA VAL A 414 -13.45 4.82 -20.28
C VAL A 414 -12.64 4.46 -19.04
N ALA A 415 -11.82 3.40 -19.09
CA ALA A 415 -10.97 3.01 -17.98
C ALA A 415 -9.97 4.11 -17.60
N TYR A 416 -9.32 4.75 -18.58
CA TYR A 416 -8.42 5.85 -18.32
C TYR A 416 -9.15 7.10 -17.86
N PHE A 417 -10.30 7.45 -18.42
CA PHE A 417 -11.11 8.56 -17.93
C PHE A 417 -11.45 8.44 -16.43
N LEU A 418 -11.78 7.22 -15.97
CA LEU A 418 -12.09 6.96 -14.55
C LEU A 418 -10.85 6.78 -13.66
N ALA A 419 -9.69 6.44 -14.23
CA ALA A 419 -8.50 6.06 -13.49
C ALA A 419 -8.01 7.14 -12.49
N PRO A 420 -7.99 8.45 -12.80
CA PRO A 420 -7.57 9.48 -11.84
C PRO A 420 -8.42 9.53 -10.57
N SER A 421 -9.74 9.44 -10.71
CA SER A 421 -10.65 9.41 -9.56
C SER A 421 -10.38 8.17 -8.70
N LEU A 422 -10.29 6.99 -9.32
CA LEU A 422 -10.03 5.74 -8.59
C LEU A 422 -8.65 5.71 -7.93
N ALA A 423 -7.63 6.23 -8.62
CA ALA A 423 -6.27 6.33 -8.10
C ALA A 423 -6.23 7.25 -6.87
N PHE A 424 -6.93 8.38 -6.91
CA PHE A 424 -7.05 9.29 -5.77
C PHE A 424 -7.72 8.60 -4.58
N CYS A 425 -8.86 7.95 -4.80
CA CYS A 425 -9.60 7.25 -3.75
C CYS A 425 -8.70 6.20 -3.05
N ASN A 426 -8.00 5.40 -3.85
CA ASN A 426 -7.11 4.37 -3.32
C ASN A 426 -5.92 4.97 -2.55
N ALA A 427 -5.26 5.98 -3.11
CA ALA A 427 -4.10 6.60 -2.49
C ALA A 427 -4.47 7.38 -1.22
N TYR A 428 -5.68 7.96 -1.16
CA TYR A 428 -6.22 8.61 0.04
C TYR A 428 -6.48 7.58 1.14
N GLY A 429 -7.13 6.46 0.82
CA GLY A 429 -7.37 5.37 1.79
C GLY A 429 -6.09 4.73 2.31
N ALA A 430 -5.12 4.50 1.42
CA ALA A 430 -3.79 4.03 1.80
C ALA A 430 -3.05 5.07 2.67
N GLY A 431 -3.22 6.36 2.41
CA GLY A 431 -2.64 7.42 3.24
C GLY A 431 -3.16 7.43 4.69
N LEU A 432 -4.40 6.98 4.90
CA LEU A 432 -5.03 6.87 6.21
C LEU A 432 -4.74 5.54 6.93
N THR A 433 -4.73 4.42 6.19
CA THR A 433 -4.72 3.07 6.78
C THR A 433 -3.49 2.23 6.48
N ASP A 434 -2.60 2.71 5.59
CA ASP A 434 -1.47 1.98 5.01
C ASP A 434 -1.83 0.84 4.05
N ILE A 435 -3.12 0.64 3.75
CA ILE A 435 -3.54 -0.48 2.90
C ILE A 435 -3.85 -0.03 1.48
N ASN A 436 -3.15 -0.62 0.51
CA ASN A 436 -3.40 -0.45 -0.92
C ASN A 436 -4.49 -1.41 -1.41
N MET A 437 -5.62 -0.86 -1.84
CA MET A 437 -6.83 -1.59 -2.26
C MET A 437 -6.99 -1.71 -3.78
N ALA A 438 -5.92 -1.47 -4.56
CA ALA A 438 -5.95 -1.49 -6.03
C ALA A 438 -6.57 -2.78 -6.62
N TYR A 439 -6.36 -3.93 -5.96
CA TYR A 439 -6.96 -5.20 -6.34
C TYR A 439 -8.49 -5.19 -6.34
N ASN A 440 -9.12 -4.48 -5.40
CA ASN A 440 -10.57 -4.45 -5.28
C ASN A 440 -11.20 -3.57 -6.37
N TYR A 441 -10.58 -2.44 -6.69
CA TYR A 441 -10.96 -1.64 -7.86
C TYR A 441 -10.77 -2.42 -9.16
N GLY A 442 -9.66 -3.16 -9.28
CA GLY A 442 -9.42 -4.07 -10.40
C GLY A 442 -10.55 -5.09 -10.57
N LYS A 443 -11.00 -5.73 -9.48
CA LYS A 443 -12.13 -6.67 -9.52
C LYS A 443 -13.43 -6.00 -9.99
N VAL A 444 -13.73 -4.77 -9.57
CA VAL A 444 -14.92 -4.07 -10.10
C VAL A 444 -14.79 -3.78 -11.59
N ALA A 445 -13.63 -3.30 -12.04
CA ALA A 445 -13.37 -3.11 -13.47
C ALA A 445 -13.50 -4.44 -14.24
N LEU A 446 -13.03 -5.55 -13.67
CA LEU A 446 -13.18 -6.90 -14.21
C LEU A 446 -14.66 -7.22 -14.47
N PHE A 447 -15.51 -7.09 -13.46
CA PHE A 447 -16.94 -7.40 -13.59
C PHE A 447 -17.66 -6.50 -14.58
N VAL A 448 -17.40 -5.19 -14.54
CA VAL A 448 -18.00 -4.22 -15.47
C VAL A 448 -17.61 -4.56 -16.91
N LEU A 449 -16.33 -4.78 -17.18
CA LEU A 449 -15.86 -5.09 -18.52
C LEU A 449 -16.32 -6.46 -19.00
N ALA A 450 -16.35 -7.47 -18.12
CA ALA A 450 -16.86 -8.80 -18.43
C ALA A 450 -18.34 -8.73 -18.88
N ALA A 451 -19.16 -7.97 -18.13
CA ALA A 451 -20.58 -7.83 -18.42
C ALA A 451 -20.83 -7.05 -19.72
N LEU A 452 -20.01 -6.04 -20.03
CA LEU A 452 -20.18 -5.19 -21.22
C LEU A 452 -19.66 -5.81 -22.52
N CYS A 453 -18.66 -6.69 -22.45
CA CYS A 453 -18.01 -7.28 -23.63
C CYS A 453 -18.70 -8.56 -24.16
N GLY A 454 -19.73 -9.06 -23.46
CA GLY A 454 -20.50 -10.22 -23.89
C GLY A 454 -19.80 -11.56 -23.70
N LYS A 455 -20.46 -12.64 -24.11
CA LYS A 455 -20.08 -14.02 -23.73
C LYS A 455 -18.79 -14.53 -24.37
N GLU A 456 -18.47 -14.14 -25.60
CA GLU A 456 -17.29 -14.70 -26.28
C GLU A 456 -15.98 -14.02 -25.88
N ASP A 457 -15.99 -12.69 -25.74
CA ASP A 457 -14.81 -11.86 -25.56
C ASP A 457 -14.62 -11.36 -24.11
N GLY A 458 -15.65 -11.48 -23.28
CA GLY A 458 -15.71 -10.83 -21.98
C GLY A 458 -14.63 -11.29 -20.99
N VAL A 459 -14.21 -12.56 -21.01
CA VAL A 459 -13.18 -13.04 -20.09
C VAL A 459 -11.83 -12.36 -20.34
N VAL A 460 -11.39 -12.26 -21.59
CA VAL A 460 -10.10 -11.63 -21.93
C VAL A 460 -10.15 -10.14 -21.68
N ALA A 461 -11.22 -9.48 -22.15
CA ALA A 461 -11.39 -8.04 -21.96
C ALA A 461 -11.42 -7.66 -20.47
N ALA A 462 -12.09 -8.47 -19.65
CA ALA A 462 -12.17 -8.28 -18.21
C ALA A 462 -10.82 -8.48 -17.50
N LEU A 463 -10.10 -9.57 -17.80
CA LEU A 463 -8.81 -9.85 -17.16
C LEU A 463 -7.75 -8.79 -17.51
N VAL A 464 -7.68 -8.39 -18.78
CA VAL A 464 -6.74 -7.36 -19.26
C VAL A 464 -7.15 -5.99 -18.75
N GLY A 465 -8.42 -5.60 -18.87
CA GLY A 465 -8.88 -4.29 -18.42
C GLY A 465 -8.86 -4.12 -16.89
N CYS A 466 -9.12 -5.19 -16.13
CA CYS A 466 -8.84 -5.24 -14.69
C CYS A 466 -7.39 -4.92 -14.37
N GLY A 467 -6.47 -5.58 -15.08
CA GLY A 467 -5.04 -5.37 -14.92
C GLY A 467 -4.63 -3.93 -15.22
N LEU A 468 -5.21 -3.33 -16.25
CA LEU A 468 -4.99 -1.94 -16.63
C LEU A 468 -5.36 -0.99 -15.49
N VAL A 469 -6.60 -1.09 -15.00
CA VAL A 469 -7.10 -0.23 -13.91
C VAL A 469 -6.31 -0.45 -12.63
N LYS A 470 -6.08 -1.71 -12.24
CA LYS A 470 -5.32 -2.08 -11.04
C LYS A 470 -3.89 -1.52 -11.09
N SER A 471 -3.17 -1.71 -12.19
CA SER A 471 -1.76 -1.29 -12.29
C SER A 471 -1.62 0.23 -12.19
N VAL A 472 -2.48 0.99 -12.87
CA VAL A 472 -2.48 2.46 -12.79
C VAL A 472 -2.71 2.93 -11.35
N ILE A 473 -3.76 2.41 -10.70
CA ILE A 473 -4.14 2.76 -9.33
C ILE A 473 -3.05 2.37 -8.33
N SER A 474 -2.45 1.19 -8.51
CA SER A 474 -1.41 0.67 -7.61
C SER A 474 -0.13 1.49 -7.70
N VAL A 475 0.39 1.75 -8.91
CA VAL A 475 1.61 2.54 -9.12
C VAL A 475 1.43 3.98 -8.61
N ALA A 476 0.26 4.60 -8.89
CA ALA A 476 -0.04 5.93 -8.40
C ALA A 476 -0.04 6.02 -6.87
N CYS A 477 -0.60 5.01 -6.19
CA CYS A 477 -0.60 4.92 -4.73
C CYS A 477 0.81 4.76 -4.15
N ILE A 478 1.63 3.89 -4.75
CA ILE A 478 3.02 3.68 -4.31
C ILE A 478 3.82 4.97 -4.48
N LEU A 479 3.65 5.69 -5.59
CA LEU A 479 4.30 6.97 -5.80
C LEU A 479 3.91 8.03 -4.73
N MET A 480 2.65 8.07 -4.29
CA MET A 480 2.25 8.98 -3.20
C MET A 480 2.91 8.60 -1.87
N GLN A 481 3.03 7.31 -1.58
CA GLN A 481 3.75 6.82 -0.40
C GLN A 481 5.24 7.17 -0.46
N ASP A 482 5.89 7.00 -1.61
CA ASP A 482 7.28 7.38 -1.82
C ASP A 482 7.46 8.91 -1.74
N PHE A 483 6.51 9.72 -2.21
CA PHE A 483 6.53 11.17 -1.98
C PHE A 483 6.43 11.54 -0.50
N LYS A 484 5.71 10.77 0.33
CA LYS A 484 5.73 10.99 1.78
C LYS A 484 7.13 10.76 2.33
N THR A 485 7.80 9.67 1.93
CA THR A 485 9.19 9.38 2.32
C THR A 485 10.14 10.46 1.80
N ALA A 486 9.96 10.92 0.57
CA ALA A 486 10.74 12.01 -0.03
C ALA A 486 10.62 13.28 0.80
N TYR A 487 9.37 13.66 1.12
CA TYR A 487 9.06 14.82 1.92
C TYR A 487 9.79 14.72 3.27
N LEU A 488 9.70 13.57 3.97
CA LEU A 488 10.32 13.36 5.30
C LEU A 488 11.86 13.31 5.30
N THR A 489 12.48 12.93 4.18
CA THR A 489 13.94 12.84 4.04
C THR A 489 14.55 14.06 3.34
N CYS A 490 13.72 15.08 3.06
CA CYS A 490 14.09 16.27 2.28
C CYS A 490 14.73 15.89 0.94
N THR A 491 14.12 14.92 0.25
CA THR A 491 14.47 14.47 -1.10
C THR A 491 13.62 15.21 -2.12
N SER A 492 14.23 15.55 -3.26
CA SER A 492 13.56 16.26 -4.35
C SER A 492 12.35 15.49 -4.90
N PRO A 493 11.18 16.12 -5.09
CA PRO A 493 10.06 15.50 -5.81
C PRO A 493 10.38 15.16 -7.27
N LYS A 494 11.23 15.94 -7.95
CA LYS A 494 11.66 15.67 -9.33
C LYS A 494 12.55 14.44 -9.41
N ALA A 495 13.54 14.35 -8.51
CA ALA A 495 14.39 13.16 -8.41
C ALA A 495 13.54 11.92 -8.09
N MET A 496 12.65 12.04 -7.11
CA MET A 496 11.72 11.00 -6.68
C MET A 496 10.90 10.44 -7.86
N PHE A 497 10.26 11.31 -8.65
CA PHE A 497 9.50 10.88 -9.83
C PHE A 497 10.35 10.15 -10.87
N PHE A 498 11.51 10.71 -11.22
CA PHE A 498 12.39 10.13 -12.24
C PHE A 498 12.88 8.74 -11.83
N ASN A 499 13.20 8.58 -10.56
CA ASN A 499 13.67 7.32 -10.02
C ASN A 499 12.57 6.28 -9.85
N GLN A 500 11.33 6.71 -9.56
CA GLN A 500 10.16 5.83 -9.67
C GLN A 500 9.97 5.34 -11.11
N ALA A 501 10.19 6.20 -12.10
CA ALA A 501 10.12 5.83 -13.52
C ALA A 501 11.19 4.80 -13.90
N ILE A 502 12.43 4.98 -13.43
CA ILE A 502 13.50 3.99 -13.61
C ILE A 502 13.13 2.67 -12.95
N GLY A 503 12.72 2.70 -11.68
CA GLY A 503 12.34 1.48 -10.95
C GLY A 503 11.17 0.75 -11.62
N THR A 504 10.18 1.50 -12.12
CA THR A 504 9.06 0.96 -12.89
C THR A 504 9.53 0.34 -14.20
N ALA A 505 10.44 0.98 -14.94
CA ALA A 505 11.03 0.43 -16.17
C ALA A 505 11.77 -0.89 -15.91
N LEU A 506 12.60 -0.91 -14.86
CA LEU A 506 13.29 -2.11 -14.41
C LEU A 506 12.28 -3.19 -14.05
N GLY A 507 11.26 -2.86 -13.25
CA GLY A 507 10.19 -3.77 -12.86
C GLY A 507 9.45 -4.37 -14.04
N CYS A 508 9.16 -3.60 -15.09
CA CYS A 508 8.51 -4.08 -16.31
C CYS A 508 9.34 -5.15 -17.05
N VAL A 509 10.66 -5.20 -16.84
CA VAL A 509 11.57 -6.20 -17.45
C VAL A 509 11.90 -7.33 -16.46
N THR A 510 12.30 -7.00 -15.24
CA THR A 510 12.71 -7.98 -14.21
C THR A 510 11.54 -8.84 -13.76
N THR A 511 10.31 -8.32 -13.75
CA THR A 511 9.12 -9.08 -13.37
C THR A 511 8.82 -10.21 -14.34
N PRO A 512 8.68 -9.98 -15.67
CA PRO A 512 8.56 -11.06 -16.64
C PRO A 512 9.73 -12.04 -16.58
N LEU A 513 10.98 -11.57 -16.47
CA LEU A 513 12.14 -12.46 -16.33
C LEU A 513 12.02 -13.38 -15.11
N SER A 514 11.66 -12.81 -13.96
CA SER A 514 11.45 -13.56 -12.71
C SER A 514 10.32 -14.57 -12.86
N PHE A 515 9.21 -14.19 -13.50
CA PHE A 515 8.11 -15.11 -13.77
C PHE A 515 8.54 -16.26 -14.69
N PHE A 516 9.23 -15.97 -15.80
CA PHE A 516 9.66 -17.01 -16.74
C PHE A 516 10.72 -17.96 -16.17
N LEU A 517 11.52 -17.49 -15.20
CA LEU A 517 12.40 -18.36 -14.42
C LEU A 517 11.59 -19.47 -13.75
N PHE A 518 10.48 -19.14 -13.08
CA PHE A 518 9.63 -20.14 -12.44
C PHE A 518 8.76 -20.91 -13.44
N TYR A 519 8.17 -20.21 -14.42
CA TYR A 519 7.23 -20.78 -15.37
C TYR A 519 7.87 -21.82 -16.30
N LYS A 520 9.16 -21.67 -16.64
CA LYS A 520 9.89 -22.68 -17.43
C LYS A 520 10.50 -23.79 -16.57
N ALA A 521 10.91 -23.48 -15.34
CA ALA A 521 11.59 -24.46 -14.48
C ALA A 521 10.62 -25.36 -13.69
N PHE A 522 9.39 -24.89 -13.44
CA PHE A 522 8.41 -25.58 -12.60
C PHE A 522 7.03 -25.64 -13.22
N ASP A 523 6.22 -26.55 -12.70
CA ASP A 523 4.85 -26.78 -13.15
C ASP A 523 3.86 -25.74 -12.59
N VAL A 524 4.00 -24.48 -13.00
CA VAL A 524 3.21 -23.36 -12.47
C VAL A 524 1.72 -23.49 -12.84
N GLY A 525 0.85 -23.26 -11.86
CA GLY A 525 -0.60 -23.34 -12.00
C GLY A 525 -1.18 -24.74 -11.79
N ASN A 526 -0.36 -25.72 -11.37
CA ASN A 526 -0.84 -27.04 -10.96
C ASN A 526 -1.38 -26.98 -9.52
N PRO A 527 -2.67 -27.29 -9.26
CA PRO A 527 -3.27 -27.25 -7.93
C PRO A 527 -2.57 -28.15 -6.89
N ASP A 528 -1.96 -29.24 -7.36
CA ASP A 528 -1.24 -30.23 -6.55
C ASP A 528 0.27 -29.92 -6.45
N GLY A 529 0.76 -28.95 -7.22
CA GLY A 529 2.15 -28.53 -7.25
C GLY A 529 2.53 -27.53 -6.15
N GLU A 530 3.83 -27.18 -6.08
CA GLU A 530 4.35 -26.14 -5.17
C GLU A 530 3.87 -24.74 -5.61
N PHE A 531 3.91 -24.46 -6.92
CA PHE A 531 3.56 -23.16 -7.50
C PHE A 531 2.13 -23.16 -8.03
N LYS A 532 1.16 -23.26 -7.13
CA LYS A 532 -0.27 -23.40 -7.45
C LYS A 532 -0.86 -22.22 -8.20
N ALA A 533 -0.31 -21.01 -7.98
CA ALA A 533 -0.84 -19.74 -8.48
C ALA A 533 -2.37 -19.62 -8.30
N PRO A 534 -2.88 -19.72 -7.05
CA PRO A 534 -4.30 -19.89 -6.77
C PRO A 534 -5.15 -18.71 -7.31
N TYR A 535 -4.59 -17.51 -7.32
CA TYR A 535 -5.28 -16.33 -7.83
C TYR A 535 -5.52 -16.37 -9.34
N ALA A 536 -4.73 -17.08 -10.15
CA ALA A 536 -5.00 -17.16 -11.57
C ALA A 536 -6.37 -17.80 -11.84
N LEU A 537 -6.66 -18.92 -11.17
CA LEU A 537 -7.95 -19.61 -11.28
C LEU A 537 -9.10 -18.76 -10.71
N ILE A 538 -8.89 -18.13 -9.55
CA ILE A 538 -9.90 -17.25 -8.94
C ILE A 538 -10.25 -16.10 -9.89
N TYR A 539 -9.26 -15.42 -10.48
CA TYR A 539 -9.50 -14.32 -11.43
C TYR A 539 -10.22 -14.76 -12.69
N ARG A 540 -9.89 -15.93 -13.24
CA ARG A 540 -10.60 -16.47 -14.39
C ARG A 540 -12.07 -16.77 -14.06
N ASN A 541 -12.32 -17.44 -12.93
CA ASN A 541 -13.68 -17.74 -12.48
C ASN A 541 -14.49 -16.48 -12.20
N MET A 542 -13.88 -15.43 -11.64
CA MET A 542 -14.51 -14.11 -11.50
C MET A 542 -14.89 -13.51 -12.86
N ALA A 543 -14.04 -13.64 -13.88
CA ALA A 543 -14.32 -13.11 -15.20
C ALA A 543 -15.45 -13.87 -15.91
N ILE A 544 -15.45 -15.20 -15.80
CA ILE A 544 -16.54 -16.07 -16.26
C ILE A 544 -17.86 -15.68 -15.58
N LEU A 545 -17.82 -15.41 -14.26
CA LEU A 545 -18.99 -14.94 -13.53
C LEU A 545 -19.45 -13.56 -14.03
N GLY A 546 -18.54 -12.63 -14.25
CA GLY A 546 -18.87 -11.29 -14.73
C GLY A 546 -19.52 -11.28 -16.11
N VAL A 547 -19.19 -12.24 -16.97
CA VAL A 547 -19.83 -12.44 -18.27
C VAL A 547 -21.31 -12.77 -18.15
N GLN A 548 -21.73 -13.43 -17.06
CA GLN A 548 -23.14 -13.71 -16.77
C GLN A 548 -23.91 -12.45 -16.31
N GLY A 549 -23.23 -11.31 -16.20
CA GLY A 549 -23.78 -10.03 -15.79
C GLY A 549 -23.98 -9.90 -14.28
N PHE A 550 -24.39 -8.71 -13.83
CA PHE A 550 -24.65 -8.45 -12.40
C PHE A 550 -25.79 -9.28 -11.82
N SER A 551 -26.64 -9.89 -12.65
CA SER A 551 -27.65 -10.87 -12.26
C SER A 551 -27.06 -12.13 -11.64
N ALA A 552 -25.78 -12.42 -11.90
CA ALA A 552 -25.11 -13.58 -11.32
C ALA A 552 -24.57 -13.32 -9.90
N LEU A 553 -24.62 -12.07 -9.42
CA LEU A 553 -24.30 -11.75 -8.04
C LEU A 553 -25.40 -12.23 -7.08
N PRO A 554 -25.06 -12.46 -5.81
CA PRO A 554 -26.04 -12.79 -4.78
C PRO A 554 -27.22 -11.81 -4.74
N ARG A 555 -28.41 -12.29 -4.35
CA ARG A 555 -29.64 -11.47 -4.33
C ARG A 555 -29.45 -10.22 -3.46
N HIS A 556 -30.01 -9.10 -3.88
CA HIS A 556 -29.92 -7.80 -3.19
C HIS A 556 -28.51 -7.19 -3.06
N CYS A 557 -27.44 -7.83 -3.59
CA CYS A 557 -26.07 -7.32 -3.48
C CYS A 557 -25.94 -5.89 -4.06
N LEU A 558 -26.46 -5.65 -5.26
CA LEU A 558 -26.45 -4.31 -5.88
C LEU A 558 -27.28 -3.27 -5.11
N GLN A 559 -28.45 -3.66 -4.60
CA GLN A 559 -29.31 -2.75 -3.82
C GLN A 559 -28.59 -2.29 -2.54
N MET A 560 -27.91 -3.22 -1.88
CA MET A 560 -27.04 -2.89 -0.75
C MET A 560 -25.87 -1.99 -1.18
N CYS A 561 -25.23 -2.24 -2.33
CA CYS A 561 -24.17 -1.36 -2.83
C CYS A 561 -24.65 0.09 -2.97
N TYR A 562 -25.83 0.31 -3.57
CA TYR A 562 -26.41 1.66 -3.66
C TYR A 562 -26.67 2.28 -2.28
N GLY A 563 -27.18 1.49 -1.33
CA GLY A 563 -27.36 1.93 0.06
C GLY A 563 -26.04 2.33 0.74
N PHE A 564 -24.97 1.57 0.53
CA PHE A 564 -23.65 1.86 1.10
C PHE A 564 -22.96 3.06 0.46
N VAL A 565 -23.13 3.26 -0.86
CA VAL A 565 -22.70 4.49 -1.53
C VAL A 565 -23.44 5.70 -0.96
N ALA A 566 -24.77 5.62 -0.85
CA ALA A 566 -25.59 6.68 -0.29
C ALA A 566 -25.22 6.98 1.17
N PHE A 567 -24.96 5.94 1.98
CA PHE A 567 -24.46 6.08 3.34
C PHE A 567 -23.11 6.80 3.38
N ALA A 568 -22.14 6.38 2.56
CA ALA A 568 -20.81 6.99 2.53
C ALA A 568 -20.87 8.48 2.13
N VAL A 569 -21.67 8.81 1.11
CA VAL A 569 -21.89 10.20 0.69
C VAL A 569 -22.58 10.99 1.80
N GLY A 570 -23.64 10.43 2.40
CA GLY A 570 -24.41 11.07 3.48
C GLY A 570 -23.55 11.37 4.71
N VAL A 571 -22.73 10.43 5.16
CA VAL A 571 -21.82 10.64 6.31
C VAL A 571 -20.84 11.77 6.02
N ASN A 572 -20.25 11.84 4.81
CA ASN A 572 -19.33 12.90 4.46
C ASN A 572 -20.01 14.27 4.34
N VAL A 573 -21.21 14.33 3.76
CA VAL A 573 -22.02 15.56 3.71
C VAL A 573 -22.34 16.06 5.12
N VAL A 574 -22.80 15.18 6.00
CA VAL A 574 -23.08 15.52 7.40
C VAL A 574 -21.81 15.98 8.10
N ARG A 575 -20.68 15.29 7.88
CA ARG A 575 -19.39 15.66 8.47
C ARG A 575 -18.91 17.05 8.05
N ASP A 576 -19.12 17.42 6.80
CA ASP A 576 -18.69 18.71 6.25
C ASP A 576 -19.63 19.87 6.60
N ILE A 577 -20.94 19.62 6.76
CA ILE A 577 -21.93 20.65 7.12
C ILE A 577 -22.04 20.84 8.64
N SER A 578 -21.80 19.78 9.42
CA SER A 578 -22.00 19.82 10.87
C SER A 578 -20.98 20.71 11.59
N PRO A 579 -21.36 21.29 12.75
CA PRO A 579 -20.42 22.02 13.60
C PRO A 579 -19.19 21.19 13.95
N GLN A 580 -18.02 21.84 14.11
CA GLN A 580 -16.73 21.16 14.34
C GLN A 580 -16.74 20.15 15.50
N LYS A 581 -17.61 20.33 16.51
CA LYS A 581 -17.75 19.37 17.62
C LYS A 581 -18.32 18.02 17.16
N VAL A 582 -19.30 18.01 16.25
CA VAL A 582 -19.94 16.79 15.75
C VAL A 582 -19.12 16.19 14.60
N GLY A 583 -18.62 17.02 13.68
CA GLY A 583 -17.83 16.57 12.53
C GLY A 583 -16.52 15.86 12.92
N LYS A 584 -15.95 16.15 14.10
CA LYS A 584 -14.74 15.47 14.62
C LYS A 584 -14.96 14.02 15.04
N TYR A 585 -16.20 13.64 15.39
CA TYR A 585 -16.54 12.28 15.82
C TYR A 585 -17.18 11.44 14.72
N MET A 586 -17.50 12.05 13.57
CA MET A 586 -18.07 11.31 12.44
C MET A 586 -17.05 10.30 11.90
N PRO A 587 -17.46 9.04 11.69
CA PRO A 587 -16.55 8.01 11.20
C PRO A 587 -16.14 8.30 9.76
N LEU A 588 -15.11 7.59 9.30
CA LEU A 588 -14.60 7.65 7.94
C LEU A 588 -15.08 6.42 7.15
N PRO A 589 -16.10 6.55 6.28
CA PRO A 589 -16.66 5.41 5.54
C PRO A 589 -15.63 4.61 4.74
N MET A 590 -14.66 5.29 4.10
CA MET A 590 -13.58 4.60 3.39
C MET A 590 -12.76 3.68 4.29
N VAL A 591 -12.48 4.14 5.51
CA VAL A 591 -11.71 3.38 6.51
C VAL A 591 -12.53 2.21 7.02
N MET A 592 -13.83 2.42 7.30
CA MET A 592 -14.75 1.36 7.72
C MET A 592 -14.85 0.19 6.73
N ALA A 593 -14.55 0.42 5.45
CA ALA A 593 -14.61 -0.60 4.42
C ALA A 593 -13.40 -1.56 4.42
N VAL A 594 -12.27 -1.18 5.02
CA VAL A 594 -11.07 -2.05 5.02
C VAL A 594 -11.33 -3.37 5.77
N PRO A 595 -11.90 -3.36 6.99
CA PRO A 595 -12.21 -4.59 7.73
C PRO A 595 -13.25 -5.48 7.06
N PHE A 596 -14.13 -4.96 6.20
CA PHE A 596 -15.13 -5.78 5.49
C PHE A 596 -14.45 -6.88 4.64
N LEU A 597 -13.26 -6.60 4.13
CA LEU A 597 -12.43 -7.53 3.35
C LEU A 597 -11.31 -8.18 4.16
N VAL A 598 -10.54 -7.37 4.88
CA VAL A 598 -9.32 -7.85 5.54
C VAL A 598 -9.65 -8.76 6.73
N GLY A 599 -10.71 -8.45 7.47
CA GLY A 599 -11.07 -9.11 8.73
C GLY A 599 -11.10 -8.13 9.90
N ALA A 600 -11.75 -8.53 10.99
CA ALA A 600 -11.83 -7.72 12.21
C ALA A 600 -10.51 -7.64 12.99
N TYR A 601 -9.63 -8.64 12.86
CA TYR A 601 -8.31 -8.67 13.51
C TYR A 601 -7.48 -7.41 13.18
N PHE A 602 -7.47 -6.99 11.91
CA PHE A 602 -6.78 -5.77 11.48
C PHE A 602 -7.22 -4.53 12.25
N ALA A 603 -8.53 -4.39 12.50
CA ALA A 603 -9.05 -3.26 13.28
C ALA A 603 -8.65 -3.35 14.76
N ILE A 604 -8.61 -4.56 15.32
CA ILE A 604 -8.16 -4.81 16.69
C ILE A 604 -6.69 -4.43 16.85
N ASP A 605 -5.81 -4.87 15.96
CA ASP A 605 -4.37 -4.58 16.02
C ASP A 605 -4.10 -3.07 15.92
N MET A 606 -4.78 -2.40 14.99
CA MET A 606 -4.70 -0.95 14.81
C MET A 606 -5.21 -0.18 16.05
N CYS A 607 -6.33 -0.61 16.64
CA CYS A 607 -6.85 -0.04 17.89
C CYS A 607 -5.92 -0.28 19.08
N LEU A 608 -5.25 -1.42 19.16
CA LEU A 608 -4.26 -1.70 20.20
C LEU A 608 -3.09 -0.71 20.12
N GLY A 609 -2.64 -0.36 18.92
CA GLY A 609 -1.65 0.70 18.71
C GLY A 609 -2.08 2.04 19.32
N SER A 610 -3.33 2.46 19.06
CA SER A 610 -3.88 3.66 19.68
C SER A 610 -4.01 3.59 21.20
N LEU A 611 -4.35 2.42 21.74
CA LEU A 611 -4.40 2.20 23.19
C LEU A 611 -2.99 2.35 23.80
N ILE A 612 -1.96 1.81 23.16
CA ILE A 612 -0.56 1.97 23.60
C ILE A 612 -0.18 3.45 23.64
N VAL A 613 -0.52 4.22 22.59
CA VAL A 613 -0.25 5.66 22.54
C VAL A 613 -0.99 6.42 23.63
N PHE A 614 -2.26 6.09 23.86
CA PHE A 614 -3.05 6.69 24.95
C PHE A 614 -2.40 6.44 26.32
N VAL A 615 -1.94 5.22 26.58
CA VAL A 615 -1.22 4.89 27.83
C VAL A 615 0.11 5.64 27.92
N LEU A 616 0.88 5.73 26.84
CA LEU A 616 2.15 6.48 26.82
C LEU A 616 1.95 7.97 27.12
N HIS A 617 0.91 8.60 26.56
CA HIS A 617 0.57 9.99 26.86
C HIS A 617 0.13 10.19 28.31
N LYS A 618 -0.58 9.20 28.89
CA LYS A 618 -1.00 9.24 30.29
C LYS A 618 0.18 9.11 31.26
N LEU A 619 1.26 8.45 30.85
CA LEU A 619 2.49 8.32 31.63
C LEU A 619 3.39 9.56 31.49
N ASP A 620 3.67 9.99 30.26
CA ASP A 620 4.50 11.16 29.97
C ASP A 620 4.19 11.72 28.57
N SER A 621 3.40 12.79 28.51
CA SER A 621 2.96 13.37 27.23
C SER A 621 4.10 13.96 26.40
N LYS A 622 5.07 14.64 27.03
CA LYS A 622 6.17 15.29 26.29
C LYS A 622 7.09 14.24 25.66
N LYS A 623 7.41 13.17 26.39
CA LYS A 623 8.21 12.06 25.87
C LYS A 623 7.44 11.24 24.84
N ALA A 624 6.12 11.07 25.01
CA ALA A 624 5.28 10.32 24.08
C ALA A 624 5.27 10.96 22.68
N GLU A 625 5.03 12.27 22.56
CA GLU A 625 4.98 12.96 21.26
C GLU A 625 6.26 12.76 20.44
N LEU A 626 7.42 12.79 21.12
CA LEU A 626 8.73 12.67 20.49
C LEU A 626 9.12 11.22 20.16
N MET A 627 8.66 10.26 20.96
CA MET A 627 9.09 8.85 20.86
C MET A 627 8.11 7.98 20.09
N VAL A 628 6.80 8.30 20.06
CA VAL A 628 5.78 7.48 19.39
C VAL A 628 6.12 7.20 17.93
N PRO A 629 6.51 8.20 17.10
CA PRO A 629 6.91 7.93 15.72
C PRO A 629 8.10 6.96 15.62
N ALA A 630 9.08 7.08 16.51
CA ALA A 630 10.27 6.21 16.53
C ALA A 630 9.93 4.78 16.99
N ILE A 631 9.12 4.63 18.05
CA ILE A 631 8.67 3.32 18.57
C ILE A 631 7.84 2.60 17.52
N ALA A 632 6.84 3.28 16.98
CA ALA A 632 5.93 2.72 15.99
C ALA A 632 6.65 2.35 14.68
N SER A 633 7.57 3.22 14.22
CA SER A 633 8.43 2.89 13.08
C SER A 633 9.32 1.68 13.40
N GLY A 634 9.84 1.56 14.62
CA GLY A 634 10.60 0.39 15.06
C GLY A 634 9.79 -0.90 14.94
N LEU A 635 8.53 -0.90 15.41
CA LEU A 635 7.63 -2.05 15.29
C LEU A 635 7.31 -2.42 13.84
N ILE A 636 6.99 -1.43 12.99
CA ILE A 636 6.76 -1.64 11.55
C ILE A 636 8.02 -2.21 10.87
N CYS A 637 9.18 -1.64 11.22
CA CYS A 637 10.42 -1.98 10.57
C CYS A 637 10.99 -3.34 11.00
N GLY A 638 10.83 -3.72 12.27
CA GLY A 638 11.37 -4.97 12.81
C GLY A 638 10.74 -6.19 12.17
N GLU A 639 9.41 -6.26 12.19
CA GLU A 639 8.66 -7.35 11.56
C GLU A 639 8.71 -7.28 10.03
N GLY A 640 8.64 -6.07 9.46
CA GLY A 640 8.86 -5.85 8.03
C GLY A 640 10.22 -6.36 7.56
N LEU A 641 11.27 -6.23 8.39
CA LEU A 641 12.58 -6.79 8.07
C LEU A 641 12.65 -8.30 8.27
N TRP A 642 12.06 -8.85 9.34
CA TRP A 642 12.02 -10.31 9.59
C TRP A 642 11.45 -11.09 8.39
N THR A 643 10.57 -10.43 7.66
CA THR A 643 9.94 -10.98 6.47
C THR A 643 10.94 -11.37 5.37
N LEU A 644 12.09 -10.71 5.27
CA LEU A 644 13.15 -11.08 4.31
C LEU A 644 13.77 -12.45 4.66
N PRO A 645 14.33 -12.68 5.87
CA PRO A 645 14.78 -14.00 6.30
C PRO A 645 13.69 -15.07 6.15
N ALA A 646 12.46 -14.80 6.55
CA ALA A 646 11.36 -15.76 6.41
C ALA A 646 11.11 -16.14 4.94
N ALA A 647 11.17 -15.17 4.02
CA ALA A 647 11.05 -15.43 2.58
C ALA A 647 12.23 -16.22 2.02
N VAL A 648 13.46 -15.99 2.51
CA VAL A 648 14.65 -16.76 2.14
C VAL A 648 14.58 -18.20 2.66
N LEU A 649 14.11 -18.41 3.89
CA LEU A 649 13.88 -19.75 4.45
C LEU A 649 12.81 -20.50 3.66
N ALA A 650 11.72 -19.82 3.29
CA ALA A 650 10.70 -20.37 2.40
C ALA A 650 11.25 -20.67 0.99
N LEU A 651 12.18 -19.86 0.47
CA LEU A 651 12.92 -20.13 -0.75
C LEU A 651 13.73 -21.42 -0.65
N ALA A 652 14.45 -21.61 0.47
CA ALA A 652 15.25 -22.79 0.80
C ALA A 652 14.42 -24.04 1.22
N LYS A 653 13.09 -23.99 1.13
CA LYS A 653 12.16 -25.07 1.51
C LYS A 653 12.22 -25.44 3.01
N ILE A 654 12.73 -24.54 3.84
CA ILE A 654 12.71 -24.69 5.30
C ILE A 654 11.32 -24.29 5.79
N LYS A 655 10.68 -25.19 6.52
CA LYS A 655 9.33 -24.99 7.07
C LYS A 655 9.41 -24.57 8.53
N PRO A 656 8.44 -23.78 9.01
CA PRO A 656 8.20 -23.59 10.43
C PRO A 656 8.13 -24.94 11.17
N PRO A 657 8.87 -25.11 12.28
CA PRO A 657 8.98 -26.40 12.94
C PRO A 657 7.73 -26.80 13.74
N ILE A 658 7.00 -25.84 14.30
CA ILE A 658 5.85 -26.12 15.18
C ILE A 658 4.57 -25.57 14.54
N CYS A 659 3.51 -26.38 14.48
CA CYS A 659 2.14 -25.89 14.24
C CYS A 659 1.40 -25.79 15.57
N MET A 660 1.08 -24.56 16.00
CA MET A 660 0.18 -24.33 17.13
C MET A 660 -1.25 -24.16 16.63
N LYS A 661 -2.16 -25.08 16.96
CA LYS A 661 -3.57 -25.04 16.52
C LYS A 661 -4.51 -24.99 17.72
N PHE A 662 -5.59 -24.23 17.59
CA PHE A 662 -6.61 -24.08 18.63
C PHE A 662 -7.88 -24.83 18.21
N LEU A 663 -8.24 -25.85 18.97
CA LEU A 663 -9.38 -26.72 18.70
C LEU A 663 -10.44 -26.55 19.79
N HIS A 664 -11.71 -26.76 19.44
CA HIS A 664 -12.76 -26.92 20.44
C HIS A 664 -12.50 -28.21 21.22
N SER A 665 -12.63 -28.12 22.55
CA SER A 665 -12.68 -29.29 23.42
C SER A 665 -13.97 -30.08 23.23
#